data_AF-A0A0G4H5M6-F1
#
_entry.id   AF-A0A0G4H5M6-F1
#
_cell.length_a   1.000
_cell.length_b   1.000
_cell.length_c   1.000
_cell.angle_alpha   90.00
_cell.angle_beta   90.00
_cell.angle_gamma   90.00
#
_symmetry.space_group_name_H-M   'P 1'
#
loop_
_entity.id
_entity.type
_entity.pdbx_description
1 polymer ?
#
loop_
_entity_poly.entity_id
_entity_poly.type
_entity_poly.pdbx_seq_one_letter_code
_entity_poly.pdbx_strand_id
1 'polypeptide(L)'
;MLCDDEKPSLRGRTHICESASVFGQSLCGAMAAAASSSSAAAADLPQPQMPPSSRERYKTGTRVWMMTANREKGEQEWVKADVYRTEETGGGTRVSMREVEGRENFVVVVPREANTSPHRQQVHDGFILVERRPRHESDGNTAGQHIGLFDLSPDVERDVRVSEAYVKKQIDAQLVDKGLKDILSYDLPSVGHLLQLLCIIQHSGEWAAWEPIIRVAVHQGRGGGQLPIELGSADVEGVGSRAVFDGRCEALRQLSLIGRHLDTTLERDDDGEECLGGSRLTIRPPHTLPANHPFRNGFDPKNPVCRIGASEFASVRDAVLDEMREGGSKVAAQLVYQFNDAPRFNRLRQLATQPPPIWGCRTISTRHWAVAGSFFCLIVLHGDQPGQTFEAHIFIYSSPDHATASLWTTERPVDGREGAARFPETVTVVQEVMGDDAVVAFGSKLDVSLPPAAGGGGQGGEQTTGPAAAASSSSAAGPAMGYHSQHNGGQGGGAGGDGSSSSDLLQKIRSMRSVASQLVSDLDGAERTIASQADSTLDGASAGSLSTLLETLTKQLAEIADHDPQERLQCHINNTGRHTNSGGPFILCVQVPISVPLVSAGVSSSSAAPAAAASAAAVGAGDGGCGDGNRGEKRKAAASLASAGDDGGEGDMAADDRRAVRRRREQTAKGADGGSMMGEQ
;
A
#
# COMPACT_ATOMS: atom_id res chain seq x y z
N MET A 1 39.01 26.92 -18.39
CA MET A 1 37.62 26.69 -18.81
C MET A 1 36.97 25.89 -17.71
N LEU A 2 36.25 26.58 -16.84
CA LEU A 2 35.48 26.03 -15.72
C LEU A 2 34.07 25.74 -16.26
N CYS A 3 33.56 24.54 -16.03
CA CYS A 3 32.14 24.25 -16.09
C CYS A 3 31.72 23.91 -14.66
N ASP A 4 30.88 24.77 -14.10
CA ASP A 4 30.28 24.63 -12.79
C ASP A 4 29.20 23.55 -12.79
N ASP A 5 29.27 22.66 -11.80
CA ASP A 5 28.24 21.69 -11.42
C ASP A 5 27.15 22.40 -10.59
N GLU A 6 25.99 22.66 -11.18
CA GLU A 6 24.79 23.07 -10.44
C GLU A 6 24.06 21.84 -9.88
N LYS A 7 24.03 21.72 -8.55
CA LYS A 7 23.08 20.87 -7.81
C LYS A 7 21.70 21.53 -7.81
N PRO A 8 20.61 20.84 -8.19
CA PRO A 8 19.27 21.36 -7.92
C PRO A 8 18.85 21.04 -6.49
N SER A 9 18.74 22.09 -5.67
CA SER A 9 18.06 22.12 -4.38
C SER A 9 16.64 22.64 -4.59
N LEU A 10 15.62 21.79 -4.62
CA LEU A 10 14.21 22.22 -4.56
C LEU A 10 13.32 21.15 -3.89
N ARG A 11 12.89 21.41 -2.64
CA ARG A 11 11.56 21.03 -2.14
C ARG A 11 10.99 22.24 -1.37
N GLY A 12 10.34 23.13 -2.13
CA GLY A 12 9.30 24.01 -1.61
C GLY A 12 7.97 23.44 -2.10
N ARG A 13 7.17 22.85 -1.21
CA ARG A 13 5.79 22.42 -1.52
C ARG A 13 4.93 23.67 -1.65
N THR A 14 4.61 24.08 -2.88
CA THR A 14 3.54 25.03 -3.17
C THR A 14 2.22 24.27 -3.32
N HIS A 15 1.23 24.64 -2.50
CA HIS A 15 -0.16 24.23 -2.68
C HIS A 15 -0.68 24.76 -4.02
N ILE A 16 -1.05 23.86 -4.93
CA ILE A 16 -1.83 24.20 -6.13
C ILE A 16 -3.31 24.07 -5.76
N CYS A 17 -4.03 25.19 -5.74
CA CYS A 17 -5.48 25.23 -5.78
C CYS A 17 -5.94 24.83 -7.19
N GLU A 18 -6.65 23.71 -7.32
CA GLU A 18 -7.37 23.36 -8.54
C GLU A 18 -8.72 24.06 -8.58
N SER A 19 -8.88 24.93 -9.59
CA SER A 19 -10.13 25.61 -9.94
C SER A 19 -11.00 24.68 -10.79
N ALA A 20 -12.15 24.26 -10.27
CA ALA A 20 -13.16 23.50 -11.03
C ALA A 20 -13.92 24.43 -11.99
N SER A 21 -13.86 24.13 -13.29
CA SER A 21 -14.70 24.73 -14.33
C SER A 21 -15.98 23.91 -14.49
N VAL A 22 -17.13 24.58 -14.34
CA VAL A 22 -18.47 24.02 -14.52
C VAL A 22 -18.90 24.20 -15.96
N PHE A 23 -19.19 23.11 -16.68
CA PHE A 23 -20.02 23.15 -17.88
C PHE A 23 -21.08 22.05 -17.80
N GLY A 24 -22.34 22.47 -17.71
CA GLY A 24 -23.49 21.59 -17.75
C GLY A 24 -23.94 21.32 -19.18
N GLN A 25 -24.43 20.10 -19.43
CA GLN A 25 -25.38 19.84 -20.50
C GLN A 25 -26.46 18.85 -20.03
N SER A 26 -27.69 19.32 -20.22
CA SER A 26 -28.97 18.66 -20.07
C SER A 26 -29.26 17.82 -21.31
N LEU A 27 -29.86 16.63 -21.16
CA LEU A 27 -30.67 15.97 -22.19
C LEU A 27 -31.60 14.95 -21.53
N CYS A 28 -32.90 15.26 -21.56
CA CYS A 28 -34.00 14.39 -21.18
C CYS A 28 -34.34 13.40 -22.30
N GLY A 29 -34.64 12.16 -21.96
CA GLY A 29 -35.25 11.16 -22.85
C GLY A 29 -36.23 10.28 -22.10
N ALA A 30 -37.52 10.44 -22.39
CA ALA A 30 -38.65 9.74 -21.77
C ALA A 30 -38.79 8.29 -22.28
N MET A 31 -39.20 7.36 -21.40
CA MET A 31 -39.68 6.03 -21.80
C MET A 31 -41.16 5.84 -21.41
N ALA A 32 -41.88 5.21 -22.33
CA ALA A 32 -43.31 4.89 -22.26
C ALA A 32 -43.57 3.63 -21.39
N ALA A 33 -44.67 3.68 -20.65
CA ALA A 33 -45.16 2.61 -19.77
C ALA A 33 -46.09 1.63 -20.51
N ALA A 34 -46.03 0.35 -20.14
CA ALA A 34 -47.09 -0.63 -20.39
C ALA A 34 -47.39 -1.37 -19.09
N ALA A 35 -48.66 -1.33 -18.69
CA ALA A 35 -49.19 -1.91 -17.47
C ALA A 35 -49.63 -3.37 -17.69
N SER A 36 -49.50 -4.21 -16.66
CA SER A 36 -50.39 -5.35 -16.44
C SER A 36 -50.42 -5.74 -14.96
N SER A 37 -51.64 -5.81 -14.44
CA SER A 37 -52.01 -6.25 -13.10
C SER A 37 -51.87 -7.76 -12.95
N SER A 38 -51.58 -8.24 -11.74
CA SER A 38 -52.26 -9.41 -11.14
C SER A 38 -51.98 -9.58 -9.65
N SER A 39 -52.87 -10.34 -9.03
CA SER A 39 -53.28 -10.34 -7.61
C SER A 39 -52.45 -11.26 -6.69
N ALA A 40 -52.32 -10.79 -5.44
CA ALA A 40 -52.22 -11.46 -4.13
C ALA A 40 -51.88 -12.96 -3.98
N ALA A 41 -50.92 -13.22 -3.08
CA ALA A 41 -51.03 -14.27 -2.05
C ALA A 41 -50.14 -13.91 -0.84
N ALA A 42 -50.73 -13.87 0.35
CA ALA A 42 -50.06 -13.60 1.63
C ALA A 42 -49.41 -14.88 2.19
N ALA A 43 -48.20 -14.76 2.75
CA ALA A 43 -47.58 -15.80 3.56
C ALA A 43 -46.81 -15.17 4.74
N ASP A 44 -46.94 -15.84 5.89
CA ASP A 44 -46.57 -15.43 7.24
C ASP A 44 -45.11 -15.01 7.44
N LEU A 45 -44.91 -13.92 8.18
CA LEU A 45 -43.62 -13.49 8.73
C LEU A 45 -43.45 -14.00 10.17
N PRO A 46 -42.25 -14.45 10.57
CA PRO A 46 -41.96 -14.87 11.94
C PRO A 46 -41.92 -13.68 12.91
N GLN A 47 -42.43 -13.88 14.13
CA GLN A 47 -42.51 -12.87 15.18
C GLN A 47 -41.13 -12.30 15.59
N PRO A 48 -41.05 -11.01 15.98
CA PRO A 48 -39.82 -10.39 16.45
C PRO A 48 -39.37 -10.98 17.80
N GLN A 49 -38.09 -11.31 17.91
CA GLN A 49 -37.48 -11.69 19.18
C GLN A 49 -37.49 -10.51 20.16
N MET A 50 -37.96 -10.77 21.39
CA MET A 50 -37.95 -9.82 22.49
C MET A 50 -36.51 -9.35 22.82
N PRO A 51 -36.29 -8.05 23.06
CA PRO A 51 -34.97 -7.55 23.44
C PRO A 51 -34.52 -8.09 24.80
N PRO A 52 -33.20 -8.25 25.02
CA PRO A 52 -32.65 -8.76 26.27
C PRO A 52 -33.05 -7.87 27.45
N SER A 53 -33.49 -8.51 28.54
CA SER A 53 -33.91 -7.83 29.77
C SER A 53 -32.82 -6.90 30.32
N SER A 54 -33.22 -5.79 30.97
CA SER A 54 -32.32 -4.81 31.62
C SER A 54 -31.28 -5.44 32.56
N ARG A 55 -31.57 -6.66 33.06
CA ARG A 55 -30.71 -7.49 33.91
C ARG A 55 -29.33 -7.77 33.31
N GLU A 56 -29.18 -7.77 31.99
CA GLU A 56 -27.88 -8.00 31.35
C GLU A 56 -27.02 -6.75 31.20
N ARG A 57 -27.59 -5.55 31.34
CA ARG A 57 -26.93 -4.30 30.97
C ARG A 57 -25.95 -3.78 32.02
N TYR A 58 -26.18 -4.08 33.30
CA TYR A 58 -25.36 -3.61 34.42
C TYR A 58 -25.02 -4.79 35.34
N LYS A 59 -23.90 -5.47 35.05
CA LYS A 59 -23.42 -6.57 35.91
C LYS A 59 -22.45 -6.03 36.94
N THR A 60 -22.42 -6.60 38.14
CA THR A 60 -21.34 -6.35 39.10
C THR A 60 -19.97 -6.55 38.42
N GLY A 61 -19.06 -5.58 38.56
CA GLY A 61 -17.78 -5.50 37.87
C GLY A 61 -17.80 -4.76 36.53
N THR A 62 -18.94 -4.21 36.10
CA THR A 62 -19.04 -3.36 34.89
C THR A 62 -18.53 -1.96 35.22
N ARG A 63 -17.69 -1.40 34.34
CA ARG A 63 -17.18 -0.03 34.47
C ARG A 63 -18.06 0.95 33.69
N VAL A 64 -18.44 2.04 34.34
CA VAL A 64 -19.31 3.09 33.80
C VAL A 64 -18.68 4.46 33.99
N TRP A 65 -19.08 5.43 33.17
CA TRP A 65 -18.76 6.84 33.39
C TRP A 65 -19.98 7.54 33.96
N MET A 66 -19.76 8.35 35.00
CA MET A 66 -20.80 9.14 35.63
C MET A 66 -20.31 10.54 35.96
N MET A 67 -21.24 11.48 36.02
CA MET A 67 -20.97 12.84 36.45
C MET A 67 -21.12 12.96 37.97
N THR A 68 -20.16 13.60 38.65
CA THR A 68 -20.23 13.82 40.11
C THR A 68 -21.41 14.73 40.46
N ALA A 69 -22.41 14.20 41.17
CA ALA A 69 -23.64 14.94 41.48
C ALA A 69 -23.52 15.85 42.73
N ASN A 70 -22.55 15.60 43.61
CA ASN A 70 -22.43 16.29 44.90
C ASN A 70 -21.48 17.51 44.86
N ARG A 71 -20.88 17.82 43.71
CA ARG A 71 -20.01 18.99 43.54
C ARG A 71 -20.83 20.22 43.17
N GLU A 72 -20.29 21.40 43.48
CA GLU A 72 -20.94 22.66 43.11
C GLU A 72 -21.15 22.74 41.59
N LYS A 73 -22.24 23.39 41.18
CA LYS A 73 -22.59 23.51 39.75
C LYS A 73 -21.48 24.27 39.01
N GLY A 74 -20.74 23.56 38.16
CA GLY A 74 -19.56 24.07 37.47
C GLY A 74 -18.27 23.30 37.77
N GLU A 75 -18.25 22.53 38.87
CA GLU A 75 -17.15 21.65 39.28
C GLU A 75 -17.45 20.16 39.03
N GLN A 76 -18.49 19.87 38.26
CA GLN A 76 -18.90 18.51 37.95
C GLN A 76 -17.89 17.86 36.99
N GLU A 77 -17.33 16.74 37.40
CA GLU A 77 -16.37 15.98 36.60
C GLU A 77 -16.97 14.64 36.18
N TRP A 78 -16.56 14.15 35.01
CA TRP A 78 -16.83 12.78 34.61
C TRP A 78 -15.83 11.87 35.32
N VAL A 79 -16.33 10.92 36.10
CA VAL A 79 -15.53 9.95 36.84
C VAL A 79 -15.84 8.52 36.38
N LYS A 80 -14.82 7.65 36.41
CA LYS A 80 -15.01 6.22 36.20
C LYS A 80 -15.51 5.59 37.49
N ALA A 81 -16.51 4.73 37.40
CA ALA A 81 -17.04 3.99 38.53
C ALA A 81 -17.29 2.52 38.18
N ASP A 82 -17.10 1.63 39.15
CA ASP A 82 -17.39 0.21 39.02
C ASP A 82 -18.74 -0.12 39.67
N VAL A 83 -19.61 -0.81 38.94
CA VAL A 83 -20.88 -1.34 39.46
C VAL A 83 -20.56 -2.43 40.46
N TYR A 84 -20.87 -2.25 41.74
CA TYR A 84 -20.61 -3.27 42.76
C TYR A 84 -21.88 -4.00 43.20
N ARG A 85 -23.07 -3.41 43.04
CA ARG A 85 -24.35 -4.01 43.43
C ARG A 85 -25.48 -3.59 42.50
N THR A 86 -26.37 -4.52 42.18
CA THR A 86 -27.63 -4.24 41.49
C THR A 86 -28.80 -4.87 42.23
N GLU A 87 -29.88 -4.12 42.42
CA GLU A 87 -31.10 -4.57 43.11
C GLU A 87 -32.34 -4.28 42.27
N GLU A 88 -33.26 -5.23 42.18
CA GLU A 88 -34.56 -4.98 41.58
C GLU A 88 -35.46 -4.23 42.55
N THR A 89 -36.06 -3.15 42.07
CA THR A 89 -37.05 -2.34 42.81
C THR A 89 -38.36 -2.34 42.03
N GLY A 90 -39.46 -1.97 42.68
CA GLY A 90 -40.78 -1.92 42.03
C GLY A 90 -40.84 -1.01 40.80
N GLY A 91 -39.91 -0.05 40.66
CA GLY A 91 -39.86 0.92 39.55
C GLY A 91 -38.69 0.75 38.58
N GLY A 92 -37.76 -0.19 38.80
CA GLY A 92 -36.50 -0.23 38.04
C GLY A 92 -35.42 -1.11 38.67
N THR A 93 -34.26 -1.17 38.02
CA THR A 93 -33.04 -1.76 38.57
C THR A 93 -32.23 -0.66 39.26
N ARG A 94 -32.08 -0.74 40.58
CA ARG A 94 -31.18 0.11 41.37
C ARG A 94 -29.74 -0.38 41.17
N VAL A 95 -28.88 0.47 40.63
CA VAL A 95 -27.47 0.21 40.38
C VAL A 95 -26.66 1.03 41.39
N SER A 96 -25.82 0.36 42.17
CA SER A 96 -24.87 1.00 43.08
C SER A 96 -23.46 0.86 42.53
N MET A 97 -22.76 1.99 42.48
CA MET A 97 -21.45 2.13 41.84
C MET A 97 -20.49 2.85 42.78
N ARG A 98 -19.21 2.52 42.67
CA ARG A 98 -18.14 3.17 43.44
C ARG A 98 -17.13 3.76 42.47
N GLU A 99 -16.72 5.00 42.71
CA GLU A 99 -15.66 5.64 41.93
C GLU A 99 -14.38 4.78 41.96
N VAL A 100 -13.73 4.63 40.80
CA VAL A 100 -12.44 3.96 40.69
C VAL A 100 -11.41 4.89 41.32
N GLU A 101 -10.75 4.44 42.40
CA GLU A 101 -9.79 5.20 43.23
C GLU A 101 -10.39 6.30 44.12
N GLY A 102 -11.71 6.53 44.04
CA GLY A 102 -12.41 7.53 44.84
C GLY A 102 -13.16 6.97 46.06
N ARG A 103 -13.71 7.89 46.86
CA ARG A 103 -14.57 7.54 48.03
C ARG A 103 -16.05 7.72 47.76
N GLU A 104 -16.42 8.29 46.61
CA GLU A 104 -17.82 8.54 46.29
C GLU A 104 -18.54 7.25 45.90
N ASN A 105 -19.73 7.08 46.48
CA ASN A 105 -20.65 6.01 46.13
C ASN A 105 -21.86 6.65 45.44
N PHE A 106 -22.23 6.07 44.31
CA PHE A 106 -23.36 6.52 43.51
C PHE A 106 -24.45 5.47 43.53
N VAL A 107 -25.70 5.91 43.56
CA VAL A 107 -26.86 5.04 43.54
C VAL A 107 -27.86 5.62 42.55
N VAL A 108 -28.12 4.87 41.48
CA VAL A 108 -29.03 5.29 40.40
C VAL A 108 -30.11 4.22 40.24
N VAL A 109 -31.37 4.63 40.09
CA VAL A 109 -32.47 3.71 39.77
C VAL A 109 -32.75 3.81 38.28
N VAL A 110 -32.46 2.73 37.54
CA VAL A 110 -32.69 2.64 36.10
C VAL A 110 -34.09 2.05 35.87
N PRO A 111 -35.07 2.81 35.34
CA PRO A 111 -36.43 2.32 35.14
C PRO A 111 -36.47 1.14 34.15
N ARG A 112 -37.37 0.18 34.40
CA ARG A 112 -37.52 -1.03 33.54
C ARG A 112 -38.11 -0.71 32.17
N GLU A 113 -38.86 0.38 32.04
CA GLU A 113 -39.52 0.81 30.80
C GLU A 113 -39.07 2.24 30.46
N ALA A 114 -38.35 2.39 29.36
CA ALA A 114 -38.10 3.70 28.76
C ALA A 114 -39.41 4.15 28.08
N ASN A 115 -40.29 4.81 28.82
CA ASN A 115 -41.59 5.26 28.32
C ASN A 115 -41.52 6.46 27.36
N THR A 116 -40.39 6.70 26.68
CA THR A 116 -40.28 7.73 25.64
C THR A 116 -39.38 7.31 24.47
N SER A 117 -39.84 7.70 23.28
CA SER A 117 -39.34 7.41 21.92
C SER A 117 -37.81 7.52 21.72
N PRO A 118 -37.20 6.71 20.80
CA PRO A 118 -35.74 6.62 20.62
C PRO A 118 -35.05 7.87 20.06
N HIS A 119 -35.80 8.92 19.68
CA HIS A 119 -35.26 10.12 19.01
C HIS A 119 -35.09 11.35 19.91
N ARG A 120 -35.19 11.19 21.22
CA ARG A 120 -34.64 12.17 22.18
C ARG A 120 -33.85 11.39 23.22
N GLN A 121 -32.54 11.30 23.02
CA GLN A 121 -31.61 11.05 24.13
C GLN A 121 -31.74 12.23 25.09
N GLN A 122 -32.73 12.18 25.97
CA GLN A 122 -32.59 12.83 27.26
C GLN A 122 -31.38 12.18 27.91
N VAL A 123 -30.30 12.94 28.01
CA VAL A 123 -29.25 12.72 28.99
C VAL A 123 -29.97 12.69 30.33
N HIS A 124 -30.34 11.50 30.81
CA HIS A 124 -30.83 11.34 32.16
C HIS A 124 -29.63 11.61 33.07
N ASP A 125 -29.64 12.79 33.69
CA ASP A 125 -28.75 13.24 34.77
C ASP A 125 -27.39 12.52 34.85
N GLY A 126 -26.57 12.66 33.79
CA GLY A 126 -25.13 12.38 33.84
C GLY A 126 -24.66 10.92 33.69
N PHE A 127 -25.37 10.04 32.97
CA PHE A 127 -25.01 8.61 32.88
C PHE A 127 -24.64 8.10 31.46
N ILE A 128 -23.47 7.47 31.28
CA ILE A 128 -23.05 6.78 30.02
C ILE A 128 -22.37 5.42 30.30
N LEU A 129 -22.85 4.34 29.66
CA LEU A 129 -22.29 2.98 29.75
C LEU A 129 -21.17 2.77 28.71
N VAL A 130 -19.96 2.36 29.12
CA VAL A 130 -18.79 2.34 28.21
C VAL A 130 -18.06 0.99 28.09
N GLU A 131 -18.08 0.06 29.06
CA GLU A 131 -17.21 -1.11 28.96
C GLU A 131 -17.78 -2.42 29.55
N ARG A 132 -17.58 -3.56 28.86
CA ARG A 132 -18.27 -4.85 29.10
C ARG A 132 -17.41 -6.00 29.65
N ARG A 133 -16.16 -5.78 30.08
CA ARG A 133 -15.30 -6.89 30.56
C ARG A 133 -14.85 -6.69 32.02
N PRO A 134 -15.04 -7.68 32.92
CA PRO A 134 -14.50 -7.66 34.28
C PRO A 134 -12.97 -7.76 34.23
N ARG A 135 -12.25 -6.92 34.98
CA ARG A 135 -10.81 -7.05 35.20
C ARG A 135 -10.48 -7.21 36.68
N HIS A 136 -9.44 -8.00 36.91
CA HIS A 136 -8.90 -8.43 38.19
C HIS A 136 -8.01 -7.32 38.79
N GLU A 137 -8.15 -7.06 40.09
CA GLU A 137 -7.50 -5.98 40.87
C GLU A 137 -5.97 -6.19 41.04
N SER A 138 -5.18 -5.12 40.92
CA SER A 138 -3.89 -4.93 41.65
C SER A 138 -3.61 -3.43 41.86
N ASP A 139 -3.15 -3.08 43.07
CA ASP A 139 -3.12 -1.75 43.68
C ASP A 139 -2.00 -0.79 43.18
N GLY A 140 -2.34 0.52 43.04
CA GLY A 140 -1.72 1.62 43.81
C GLY A 140 -0.54 2.46 43.26
N ASN A 141 -0.86 3.61 42.62
CA ASN A 141 -0.43 5.01 42.93
C ASN A 141 0.99 5.56 42.61
N THR A 142 1.09 6.67 41.83
CA THR A 142 1.54 8.05 42.23
C THR A 142 1.72 8.97 40.99
N ALA A 143 1.29 10.23 41.11
CA ALA A 143 1.22 11.24 40.05
C ALA A 143 2.51 12.07 39.84
N GLY A 144 2.75 12.47 38.59
CA GLY A 144 3.50 13.70 38.26
C GLY A 144 4.94 13.51 37.77
N GLN A 145 5.20 12.58 36.86
CA GLN A 145 6.40 12.57 36.01
C GLN A 145 6.00 12.24 34.58
N HIS A 146 6.77 12.67 33.59
CA HIS A 146 6.61 12.28 32.19
C HIS A 146 6.30 10.78 32.15
N ILE A 147 5.05 10.43 31.79
CA ILE A 147 4.59 9.05 31.80
C ILE A 147 5.36 8.32 30.70
N GLY A 148 6.48 7.75 31.13
CA GLY A 148 7.32 6.88 30.35
C GLY A 148 6.54 5.63 30.06
N LEU A 149 6.60 5.20 28.82
CA LEU A 149 5.50 4.41 28.30
C LEU A 149 5.42 2.96 28.80
N PHE A 150 6.47 2.58 29.50
CA PHE A 150 6.66 1.31 30.14
C PHE A 150 7.16 1.61 31.54
N ASP A 151 6.43 2.43 32.30
CA ASP A 151 6.63 2.57 33.74
C ASP A 151 6.29 1.22 34.40
N LEU A 152 7.24 0.30 34.27
CA LEU A 152 7.39 -0.83 35.15
C LEU A 152 7.47 -0.22 36.54
N SER A 153 6.58 -0.65 37.43
CA SER A 153 6.57 -0.15 38.80
C SER A 153 8.01 -0.19 39.36
N PRO A 154 8.54 0.91 39.92
CA PRO A 154 9.93 0.99 40.37
C PRO A 154 10.27 -0.07 41.44
N ASP A 155 9.26 -0.70 42.05
CA ASP A 155 9.43 -1.80 42.99
C ASP A 155 9.71 -3.16 42.31
N VAL A 156 9.38 -3.33 41.03
CA VAL A 156 9.74 -4.53 40.24
C VAL A 156 11.16 -4.41 39.66
N GLU A 157 11.64 -3.19 39.45
CA GLU A 157 12.96 -2.93 38.88
C GLU A 157 14.12 -3.25 39.85
N ARG A 158 13.83 -3.41 41.15
CA ARG A 158 14.88 -3.56 42.17
C ARG A 158 15.51 -4.95 42.29
N ASP A 159 14.84 -6.03 41.84
CA ASP A 159 15.33 -7.39 42.11
C ASP A 159 15.68 -8.23 40.87
N VAL A 160 15.34 -7.80 39.65
CA VAL A 160 15.75 -8.50 38.42
C VAL A 160 16.56 -7.55 37.56
N ARG A 161 17.88 -7.56 37.74
CA ARG A 161 18.82 -6.89 36.83
C ARG A 161 18.82 -7.63 35.50
N VAL A 162 17.92 -7.25 34.59
CA VAL A 162 17.95 -7.73 33.21
C VAL A 162 19.22 -7.17 32.55
N SER A 163 20.10 -8.06 32.09
CA SER A 163 21.33 -7.62 31.42
C SER A 163 21.01 -7.09 30.02
N GLU A 164 21.64 -5.99 29.63
CA GLU A 164 21.51 -5.41 28.29
C GLU A 164 21.77 -6.45 27.19
N ALA A 165 22.81 -7.26 27.36
CA ALA A 165 23.18 -8.33 26.44
C ALA A 165 22.07 -9.38 26.25
N TYR A 166 21.31 -9.68 27.31
CA TYR A 166 20.17 -10.58 27.22
C TYR A 166 19.05 -9.97 26.39
N VAL A 167 18.71 -8.69 26.60
CA VAL A 167 17.66 -8.01 25.83
C VAL A 167 18.05 -7.91 24.36
N LYS A 168 19.30 -7.54 24.05
CA LYS A 168 19.83 -7.51 22.67
C LYS A 168 19.68 -8.87 21.98
N LYS A 169 20.09 -9.96 22.66
CA LYS A 169 19.93 -11.33 22.15
C LYS A 169 18.46 -11.67 21.85
N GLN A 170 17.52 -11.21 22.68
CA GLN A 170 16.09 -11.43 22.45
C GLN A 170 15.57 -10.62 21.25
N ILE A 171 16.00 -9.37 21.10
CA ILE A 171 15.66 -8.54 19.93
C ILE A 171 16.20 -9.20 18.67
N ASP A 172 17.48 -9.62 18.65
CA ASP A 172 18.08 -10.27 17.49
C ASP A 172 17.33 -11.55 17.09
N ALA A 173 16.91 -12.35 18.08
CA ALA A 173 16.10 -13.54 17.84
C ALA A 173 14.74 -13.19 17.21
N GLN A 174 14.08 -12.14 17.69
CA GLN A 174 12.81 -11.65 17.12
C GLN A 174 12.98 -11.08 15.70
N LEU A 175 14.07 -10.37 15.44
CA LEU A 175 14.38 -9.88 14.09
C LEU A 175 14.63 -11.03 13.12
N VAL A 176 15.29 -12.11 13.55
CA VAL A 176 15.48 -13.32 12.73
C VAL A 176 14.14 -14.00 12.47
N ASP A 177 13.37 -14.28 13.53
CA ASP A 177 12.07 -14.97 13.45
C ASP A 177 11.09 -14.28 12.51
N LYS A 178 11.12 -12.95 12.47
CA LYS A 178 10.24 -12.13 11.62
C LYS A 178 10.83 -11.77 10.24
N GLY A 179 11.99 -12.30 9.88
CA GLY A 179 12.67 -11.98 8.61
C GLY A 179 13.16 -10.53 8.49
N LEU A 180 13.34 -9.84 9.61
CA LEU A 180 13.71 -8.43 9.68
C LEU A 180 15.21 -8.19 9.83
N LYS A 181 16.02 -9.23 10.08
CA LYS A 181 17.45 -9.08 10.38
C LYS A 181 18.23 -8.31 9.30
N ASP A 182 17.87 -8.50 8.03
CA ASP A 182 18.51 -7.82 6.90
C ASP A 182 17.81 -6.51 6.51
N ILE A 183 16.77 -6.14 7.26
CA ILE A 183 15.92 -4.96 7.01
C ILE A 183 16.11 -3.91 8.08
N LEU A 184 16.20 -4.32 9.35
CA LEU A 184 16.29 -3.44 10.52
C LEU A 184 17.51 -3.81 11.35
N SER A 185 18.22 -2.78 11.79
CA SER A 185 19.23 -2.82 12.85
C SER A 185 18.83 -1.84 13.94
N TYR A 186 19.53 -1.80 15.05
CA TYR A 186 19.22 -0.87 16.14
C TYR A 186 20.49 -0.42 16.86
N ASP A 187 20.52 0.85 17.23
CA ASP A 187 21.50 1.41 18.17
C ASP A 187 20.75 2.24 19.23
N LEU A 188 20.62 1.65 20.42
CA LEU A 188 19.81 2.21 21.50
C LEU A 188 20.66 2.38 22.76
N PRO A 189 20.69 3.59 23.36
CA PRO A 189 21.65 3.92 24.42
C PRO A 189 21.26 3.40 25.81
N SER A 190 20.06 2.84 26.00
CA SER A 190 19.60 2.38 27.31
C SER A 190 18.80 1.09 27.25
N VAL A 191 18.85 0.32 28.35
CA VAL A 191 18.08 -0.92 28.54
C VAL A 191 16.57 -0.65 28.43
N GLY A 192 16.08 0.51 28.90
CA GLY A 192 14.68 0.90 28.77
C GLY A 192 14.22 0.96 27.30
N HIS A 193 15.01 1.60 26.43
CA HIS A 193 14.70 1.65 24.99
C HIS A 193 14.77 0.26 24.34
N LEU A 194 15.73 -0.59 24.74
CA LEU A 194 15.82 -1.96 24.25
C LEU A 194 14.60 -2.80 24.66
N LEU A 195 14.14 -2.70 25.91
CA LEU A 195 12.93 -3.38 26.37
C LEU A 195 11.68 -2.89 25.62
N GLN A 196 11.61 -1.59 25.36
CA GLN A 196 10.52 -1.01 24.57
C GLN A 196 10.54 -1.50 23.12
N LEU A 197 11.70 -1.51 22.46
CA LEU A 197 11.85 -2.06 21.11
C LEU A 197 11.45 -3.55 21.06
N LEU A 198 11.92 -4.35 22.03
CA LEU A 198 11.55 -5.76 22.14
C LEU A 198 10.03 -5.93 22.23
N CYS A 199 9.36 -5.14 23.08
CA CYS A 199 7.91 -5.14 23.22
C CYS A 199 7.21 -4.76 21.90
N ILE A 200 7.68 -3.72 21.22
CA ILE A 200 7.12 -3.27 19.93
C ILE A 200 7.22 -4.38 18.90
N ILE A 201 8.39 -5.01 18.73
CA ILE A 201 8.59 -6.07 17.74
C ILE A 201 7.69 -7.28 18.04
N GLN A 202 7.60 -7.70 19.30
CA GLN A 202 6.76 -8.83 19.71
C GLN A 202 5.27 -8.60 19.46
N HIS A 203 4.79 -7.36 19.63
CA HIS A 203 3.35 -7.03 19.58
C HIS A 203 2.89 -6.30 18.30
N SER A 204 3.80 -6.06 17.36
CA SER A 204 3.50 -5.42 16.07
C SER A 204 3.05 -6.39 14.97
N GLY A 205 3.01 -7.70 15.23
CA GLY A 205 2.47 -8.72 14.31
C GLY A 205 3.44 -9.15 13.21
N GLU A 206 2.92 -9.40 12.00
CA GLU A 206 3.64 -10.03 10.88
C GLU A 206 4.23 -8.99 9.92
N TRP A 207 5.54 -9.06 9.72
CA TRP A 207 6.30 -8.02 9.01
C TRP A 207 6.61 -8.34 7.55
N ALA A 208 6.33 -9.56 7.08
CA ALA A 208 6.68 -10.01 5.73
C ALA A 208 6.19 -9.06 4.61
N ALA A 209 5.05 -8.40 4.80
CA ALA A 209 4.50 -7.45 3.82
C ALA A 209 5.18 -6.06 3.83
N TRP A 210 5.96 -5.73 4.85
CA TRP A 210 6.70 -4.46 4.93
C TRP A 210 8.09 -4.54 4.32
N GLU A 211 8.73 -5.70 4.33
CA GLU A 211 10.07 -5.88 3.75
C GLU A 211 10.15 -5.33 2.30
N PRO A 212 9.24 -5.70 1.37
CA PRO A 212 9.29 -5.19 0.01
C PRO A 212 9.12 -3.66 -0.08
N ILE A 213 8.24 -3.08 0.76
CA ILE A 213 7.99 -1.64 0.81
C ILE A 213 9.22 -0.89 1.34
N ILE A 214 9.89 -1.43 2.36
CA ILE A 214 11.10 -0.86 2.92
C ILE A 214 12.23 -0.86 1.88
N ARG A 215 12.39 -1.95 1.11
CA ARG A 215 13.39 -2.04 0.03
C ARG A 215 13.15 -0.97 -1.04
N VAL A 216 11.90 -0.80 -1.49
CA VAL A 216 11.50 0.28 -2.41
C VAL A 216 11.88 1.65 -1.85
N ALA A 217 11.55 1.93 -0.58
CA ALA A 217 11.89 3.19 0.05
C ALA A 217 13.40 3.45 0.06
N VAL A 218 14.21 2.44 0.39
CA VAL A 218 15.67 2.53 0.40
C VAL A 218 16.24 2.81 -0.99
N HIS A 219 15.74 2.15 -2.03
CA HIS A 219 16.17 2.45 -3.41
C HIS A 219 15.87 3.90 -3.83
N GLN A 220 14.83 4.51 -3.27
CA GLN A 220 14.51 5.92 -3.47
C GLN A 220 15.33 6.88 -2.59
N GLY A 221 16.31 6.36 -1.84
CA GLY A 221 17.17 7.14 -0.95
C GLY A 221 16.54 7.48 0.40
N ARG A 222 15.38 6.90 0.73
CA ARG A 222 14.76 7.04 2.06
C ARG A 222 15.50 6.15 3.07
N GLY A 223 15.39 6.46 4.36
CA GLY A 223 16.07 5.69 5.42
C GLY A 223 17.59 5.69 5.32
N GLY A 224 18.18 6.72 4.70
CA GLY A 224 19.62 6.81 4.45
C GLY A 224 20.11 6.04 3.22
N GLY A 225 19.22 5.41 2.44
CA GLY A 225 19.58 4.75 1.19
C GLY A 225 20.38 3.46 1.35
N GLN A 226 20.33 2.85 2.54
CA GLN A 226 21.00 1.57 2.81
C GLN A 226 20.15 0.67 3.72
N LEU A 227 20.35 -0.65 3.57
CA LEU A 227 19.83 -1.66 4.49
C LEU A 227 20.99 -2.28 5.28
N PRO A 228 20.75 -2.71 6.53
CA PRO A 228 19.52 -2.51 7.30
C PRO A 228 19.32 -1.05 7.73
N ILE A 229 18.07 -0.64 7.94
CA ILE A 229 17.72 0.67 8.53
C ILE A 229 18.02 0.62 10.02
N GLU A 230 18.83 1.56 10.49
CA GLU A 230 19.19 1.68 11.90
C GLU A 230 18.10 2.41 12.71
N LEU A 231 17.47 1.70 13.63
CA LEU A 231 16.48 2.23 14.55
C LEU A 231 17.16 2.90 15.75
N GLY A 232 16.83 4.17 15.99
CA GLY A 232 17.33 4.95 17.12
C GLY A 232 16.28 5.17 18.23
N SER A 233 16.69 5.86 19.30
CA SER A 233 15.79 6.16 20.44
C SER A 233 14.55 6.93 20.00
N ALA A 234 14.71 7.88 19.09
CA ALA A 234 13.60 8.64 18.55
C ALA A 234 12.55 7.72 17.93
N ASP A 235 12.93 6.66 17.21
CA ASP A 235 11.98 5.75 16.52
C ASP A 235 11.14 4.98 17.53
N VAL A 236 11.79 4.51 18.59
CA VAL A 236 11.14 3.80 19.70
C VAL A 236 10.21 4.73 20.49
N GLU A 237 10.63 5.95 20.79
CA GLU A 237 9.82 6.98 21.46
C GLU A 237 8.66 7.46 20.57
N GLY A 238 8.90 7.56 19.25
CA GLY A 238 7.95 8.02 18.25
C GLY A 238 6.74 7.10 18.07
N VAL A 239 6.85 5.84 18.52
CA VAL A 239 5.70 4.93 18.55
C VAL A 239 4.54 5.50 19.37
N GLY A 240 4.84 6.39 20.31
CA GLY A 240 3.85 6.98 21.20
C GLY A 240 3.30 5.91 22.14
N SER A 241 2.25 6.28 22.89
CA SER A 241 1.90 5.56 24.11
C SER A 241 1.51 4.06 23.94
N ARG A 242 1.68 3.15 24.92
CA ARG A 242 1.24 1.75 24.88
C ARG A 242 -0.25 1.67 24.62
N ALA A 243 -1.05 2.56 25.21
CA ALA A 243 -2.47 2.65 24.89
C ALA A 243 -2.70 3.09 23.43
N VAL A 244 -1.87 3.98 22.89
CA VAL A 244 -1.90 4.39 21.47
C VAL A 244 -1.51 3.21 20.57
N PHE A 245 -0.37 2.57 20.85
CA PHE A 245 0.17 1.42 20.13
C PHE A 245 -0.80 0.24 20.14
N ASP A 246 -1.30 -0.16 21.32
CA ASP A 246 -2.26 -1.26 21.46
C ASP A 246 -3.60 -0.92 20.78
N GLY A 247 -3.97 0.36 20.72
CA GLY A 247 -5.16 0.85 20.00
C GLY A 247 -5.04 0.84 18.47
N ARG A 248 -3.82 0.80 17.93
CA ARG A 248 -3.56 0.74 16.48
C ARG A 248 -3.75 -0.67 15.92
N CYS A 249 -4.12 -0.75 14.64
CA CYS A 249 -4.06 -2.00 13.88
C CYS A 249 -2.60 -2.41 13.62
N GLU A 250 -2.39 -3.66 13.21
CA GLU A 250 -1.06 -4.24 12.99
C GLU A 250 -0.19 -3.38 12.07
N ALA A 251 -0.71 -3.02 10.89
CA ALA A 251 0.01 -2.19 9.93
C ALA A 251 0.42 -0.82 10.51
N LEU A 252 -0.44 -0.19 11.31
CA LEU A 252 -0.11 1.09 11.96
C LEU A 252 0.92 0.95 13.07
N ARG A 253 0.89 -0.14 13.85
CA ARG A 253 1.92 -0.43 14.87
C ARG A 253 3.30 -0.55 14.25
N GLN A 254 3.38 -1.25 13.11
CA GLN A 254 4.62 -1.43 12.35
C GLN A 254 5.11 -0.10 11.79
N LEU A 255 4.20 0.65 11.13
CA LEU A 255 4.48 1.96 10.58
C LEU A 255 4.91 2.97 11.65
N SER A 256 4.38 2.87 12.88
CA SER A 256 4.77 3.74 14.00
C SER A 256 6.28 3.65 14.30
N LEU A 257 6.89 2.49 14.05
CA LEU A 257 8.31 2.26 14.28
C LEU A 257 9.18 2.73 13.10
N ILE A 258 8.75 2.44 11.86
CA ILE A 258 9.58 2.67 10.65
C ILE A 258 9.23 3.96 9.88
N GLY A 259 8.14 4.64 10.21
CA GLY A 259 7.55 5.71 9.38
C GLY A 259 8.50 6.87 9.10
N ARG A 260 9.38 7.24 10.05
CA ARG A 260 10.39 8.29 9.83
C ARG A 260 11.40 7.92 8.75
N HIS A 261 11.80 6.66 8.69
CA HIS A 261 12.74 6.17 7.69
C HIS A 261 12.09 6.04 6.31
N LEU A 262 10.76 5.91 6.25
CA LEU A 262 10.00 5.90 5.00
C LEU A 262 9.63 7.31 4.49
N ASP A 263 10.08 8.39 5.14
CA ASP A 263 9.61 9.77 4.88
C ASP A 263 8.07 9.85 4.91
N THR A 264 7.46 9.06 5.80
CA THR A 264 6.01 8.92 5.95
C THR A 264 5.66 8.99 7.43
N THR A 265 5.71 10.19 8.00
CA THR A 265 5.46 10.37 9.43
C THR A 265 4.02 10.01 9.78
N LEU A 266 3.86 9.10 10.75
CA LEU A 266 2.60 8.78 11.37
C LEU A 266 2.50 9.58 12.68
N GLU A 267 1.57 10.51 12.74
CA GLU A 267 1.37 11.41 13.88
C GLU A 267 -0.05 11.29 14.39
N ARG A 268 -0.27 11.71 15.63
CA ARG A 268 -1.60 11.85 16.20
C ARG A 268 -1.86 13.33 16.45
N ASP A 269 -2.92 13.87 15.89
CA ASP A 269 -3.27 15.28 16.10
C ASP A 269 -3.88 15.51 17.50
N ASP A 270 -4.18 16.78 17.80
CA ASP A 270 -4.74 17.19 19.09
C ASP A 270 -6.13 16.57 19.36
N ASP A 271 -6.83 16.12 18.32
CA ASP A 271 -8.13 15.44 18.41
C ASP A 271 -7.97 13.92 18.64
N GLY A 272 -6.73 13.41 18.66
CA GLY A 272 -6.47 11.97 18.80
C GLY A 272 -6.69 11.20 17.49
N GLU A 273 -6.69 11.84 16.34
CA GLU A 273 -6.82 11.22 15.03
C GLU A 273 -5.45 10.92 14.43
N GLU A 274 -5.33 9.81 13.70
CA GLU A 274 -4.08 9.46 13.02
C GLU A 274 -3.90 10.32 11.76
N CYS A 275 -2.68 10.77 11.52
CA CYS A 275 -2.27 11.56 10.37
C CYS A 275 -1.07 10.89 9.69
N LEU A 276 -1.14 10.71 8.37
CA LEU A 276 -0.06 10.17 7.54
C LEU A 276 0.49 11.28 6.64
N GLY A 277 1.77 11.63 6.82
CA GLY A 277 2.41 12.69 6.03
C GLY A 277 1.72 14.06 6.19
N GLY A 278 1.14 14.32 7.37
CA GLY A 278 0.36 15.52 7.67
C GLY A 278 -1.08 15.50 7.17
N SER A 279 -1.54 14.41 6.53
CA SER A 279 -2.93 14.26 6.09
C SER A 279 -3.69 13.30 6.99
N ARG A 280 -4.91 13.66 7.40
CA ARG A 280 -5.76 12.79 8.24
C ARG A 280 -5.99 11.43 7.59
N LEU A 281 -5.67 10.39 8.34
CA LEU A 281 -5.82 8.98 7.99
C LEU A 281 -7.03 8.39 8.71
N THR A 282 -8.13 8.17 7.98
CA THR A 282 -9.32 7.53 8.54
C THR A 282 -9.32 6.04 8.25
N ILE A 283 -9.24 5.18 9.27
CA ILE A 283 -9.46 3.74 9.11
C ILE A 283 -10.94 3.46 8.84
N ARG A 284 -11.24 2.61 7.86
CA ARG A 284 -12.60 2.22 7.48
C ARG A 284 -12.91 0.80 7.94
N PRO A 285 -13.69 0.62 9.02
CA PRO A 285 -14.19 -0.69 9.40
C PRO A 285 -15.05 -1.31 8.29
N PRO A 286 -15.15 -2.65 8.20
CA PRO A 286 -15.80 -3.32 7.08
C PRO A 286 -17.30 -3.00 6.97
N HIS A 287 -17.97 -2.72 8.10
CA HIS A 287 -19.37 -2.32 8.14
C HIS A 287 -19.62 -0.87 7.70
N THR A 288 -18.58 -0.03 7.64
CA THR A 288 -18.66 1.35 7.14
C THR A 288 -18.46 1.44 5.63
N LEU A 289 -17.93 0.38 5.02
CA LEU A 289 -17.78 0.30 3.57
C LEU A 289 -19.14 0.04 2.92
N PRO A 290 -19.50 0.73 1.82
CA PRO A 290 -20.65 0.36 1.00
C PRO A 290 -20.60 -1.10 0.52
N ALA A 291 -21.76 -1.71 0.23
CA ALA A 291 -21.82 -3.11 -0.22
C ALA A 291 -21.05 -3.37 -1.52
N ASN A 292 -21.04 -2.37 -2.42
CA ASN A 292 -20.35 -2.38 -3.71
C ASN A 292 -18.96 -1.71 -3.65
N HIS A 293 -18.40 -1.49 -2.47
CA HIS A 293 -17.08 -0.88 -2.34
C HIS A 293 -15.98 -1.81 -2.88
N PRO A 294 -15.05 -1.33 -3.74
CA PRO A 294 -14.10 -2.20 -4.46
C PRO A 294 -13.20 -3.00 -3.53
N PHE A 295 -12.86 -2.47 -2.35
CA PHE A 295 -11.97 -3.13 -1.39
C PHE A 295 -12.71 -3.93 -0.30
N ARG A 296 -14.03 -4.06 -0.37
CA ARG A 296 -14.80 -4.76 0.68
C ARG A 296 -14.47 -6.24 0.77
N ASN A 297 -14.31 -6.90 -0.39
CA ASN A 297 -14.08 -8.35 -0.45
C ASN A 297 -12.65 -8.74 -0.02
N GLY A 298 -11.69 -7.82 -0.15
CA GLY A 298 -10.30 -8.02 0.27
C GLY A 298 -9.98 -7.42 1.63
N PHE A 299 -10.98 -7.10 2.45
CA PHE A 299 -10.77 -6.42 3.72
C PHE A 299 -9.95 -7.29 4.69
N ASP A 300 -8.83 -6.75 5.17
CA ASP A 300 -7.99 -7.34 6.21
C ASP A 300 -8.05 -6.48 7.50
N PRO A 301 -8.54 -6.99 8.63
CA PRO A 301 -8.56 -6.22 9.89
C PRO A 301 -7.17 -5.83 10.40
N LYS A 302 -6.11 -6.55 10.02
CA LYS A 302 -4.72 -6.23 10.41
C LYS A 302 -4.12 -5.11 9.57
N ASN A 303 -4.59 -4.97 8.33
CA ASN A 303 -4.19 -3.94 7.39
C ASN A 303 -5.45 -3.37 6.68
N PRO A 304 -6.30 -2.65 7.43
CA PRO A 304 -7.64 -2.28 6.97
C PRO A 304 -7.61 -1.24 5.87
N VAL A 305 -8.70 -1.19 5.10
CA VAL A 305 -9.01 -0.10 4.18
C VAL A 305 -8.91 1.23 4.93
N CYS A 306 -8.25 2.21 4.32
CA CYS A 306 -8.09 3.54 4.91
C CYS A 306 -8.41 4.64 3.90
N ARG A 307 -8.65 5.84 4.41
CA ARG A 307 -8.93 7.03 3.60
C ARG A 307 -7.99 8.15 3.98
N ILE A 308 -7.39 8.78 2.96
CA ILE A 308 -6.62 10.02 3.08
C ILE A 308 -7.24 11.04 2.13
N GLY A 309 -7.75 12.14 2.68
CA GLY A 309 -8.53 13.11 1.92
C GLY A 309 -9.75 12.47 1.24
N ALA A 310 -9.87 12.64 -0.07
CA ALA A 310 -10.97 12.08 -0.88
C ALA A 310 -10.68 10.68 -1.44
N SER A 311 -9.55 10.08 -1.07
CA SER A 311 -9.06 8.83 -1.66
C SER A 311 -9.09 7.70 -0.67
N GLU A 312 -9.60 6.56 -1.13
CA GLU A 312 -9.70 5.32 -0.37
C GLU A 312 -8.63 4.37 -0.90
N PHE A 313 -7.89 3.74 0.02
CA PHE A 313 -6.81 2.81 -0.27
C PHE A 313 -7.24 1.42 0.15
N ALA A 314 -6.81 0.39 -0.59
CA ALA A 314 -7.15 -0.99 -0.22
C ALA A 314 -6.60 -1.35 1.16
N SER A 315 -5.50 -0.73 1.59
CA SER A 315 -4.89 -0.95 2.90
C SER A 315 -4.02 0.23 3.36
N VAL A 316 -3.57 0.21 4.63
CA VAL A 316 -2.59 1.19 5.16
C VAL A 316 -1.25 1.08 4.44
N ARG A 317 -0.81 -0.16 4.14
CA ARG A 317 0.43 -0.41 3.39
C ARG A 317 0.35 0.16 1.97
N ASP A 318 -0.82 0.05 1.32
CA ASP A 318 -1.07 0.64 0.00
C ASP A 318 -0.93 2.17 0.05
N ALA A 319 -1.46 2.82 1.09
CA ALA A 319 -1.31 4.26 1.27
C ALA A 319 0.16 4.67 1.40
N VAL A 320 0.95 3.94 2.19
CA VAL A 320 2.39 4.25 2.34
C VAL A 320 3.16 4.02 1.04
N LEU A 321 2.86 2.95 0.30
CA LEU A 321 3.50 2.69 -0.98
C LEU A 321 3.11 3.72 -2.06
N ASP A 322 1.88 4.24 -2.06
CA ASP A 322 1.43 5.31 -2.97
C ASP A 322 2.18 6.64 -2.74
N GLU A 323 2.61 6.95 -1.51
CA GLU A 323 3.47 8.10 -1.20
C GLU A 323 4.90 7.96 -1.81
N MET A 324 5.24 6.79 -2.34
CA MET A 324 6.51 6.50 -3.01
C MET A 324 6.41 6.52 -4.54
N ARG A 325 5.23 6.82 -5.12
CA ARG A 325 4.98 6.77 -6.58
C ARG A 325 5.76 7.77 -7.44
N GLU A 326 6.37 8.78 -6.82
CA GLU A 326 7.13 9.83 -7.51
C GLU A 326 8.63 9.75 -7.19
N GLY A 327 9.08 8.62 -6.65
CA GLY A 327 10.50 8.38 -6.45
C GLY A 327 11.23 8.04 -7.75
N GLY A 328 12.43 8.60 -7.92
CA GLY A 328 13.31 8.31 -9.05
C GLY A 328 13.07 9.17 -10.29
N SER A 329 13.51 8.66 -11.43
CA SER A 329 13.41 9.28 -12.75
C SER A 329 12.28 8.68 -13.56
N LYS A 330 11.51 9.54 -14.22
CA LYS A 330 10.47 9.11 -15.17
C LYS A 330 11.10 8.60 -16.47
N VAL A 331 10.81 7.35 -16.83
CA VAL A 331 11.34 6.68 -18.04
C VAL A 331 10.44 6.92 -19.24
N ALA A 332 9.14 6.67 -19.06
CA ALA A 332 8.13 6.81 -20.11
C ALA A 332 6.77 7.13 -19.50
N ALA A 333 5.90 7.78 -20.27
CA ALA A 333 4.48 7.86 -19.93
C ALA A 333 3.60 7.89 -21.16
N GLN A 334 2.41 7.32 -21.04
CA GLN A 334 1.43 7.26 -22.11
C GLN A 334 0.05 7.64 -21.57
N LEU A 335 -0.57 8.64 -22.19
CA LEU A 335 -1.97 9.02 -21.97
C LEU A 335 -2.81 8.42 -23.11
N VAL A 336 -3.95 7.84 -22.75
CA VAL A 336 -4.84 7.14 -23.67
C VAL A 336 -6.27 7.59 -23.38
N TYR A 337 -6.95 8.09 -24.40
CA TYR A 337 -8.37 8.41 -24.31
C TYR A 337 -9.18 7.25 -24.85
N GLN A 338 -10.31 6.95 -24.19
CA GLN A 338 -11.20 5.86 -24.59
C GLN A 338 -11.66 6.00 -26.05
N PHE A 339 -11.96 7.22 -26.50
CA PHE A 339 -12.45 7.46 -27.86
C PHE A 339 -11.35 7.37 -28.94
N ASN A 340 -10.06 7.47 -28.56
CA ASN A 340 -8.94 7.40 -29.49
C ASN A 340 -8.38 5.98 -29.62
N ASP A 341 -8.29 5.24 -28.51
CA ASP A 341 -7.73 3.89 -28.46
C ASP A 341 -8.41 3.09 -27.34
N ALA A 342 -9.65 2.69 -27.61
CA ALA A 342 -10.48 1.94 -26.67
C ALA A 342 -9.82 0.63 -26.19
N PRO A 343 -9.17 -0.19 -27.04
CA PRO A 343 -8.51 -1.42 -26.58
C PRO A 343 -7.42 -1.14 -25.53
N ARG A 344 -6.54 -0.16 -25.77
CA ARG A 344 -5.47 0.19 -24.83
C ARG A 344 -6.02 0.81 -23.55
N PHE A 345 -7.00 1.70 -23.67
CA PHE A 345 -7.69 2.29 -22.52
C PHE A 345 -8.31 1.20 -21.62
N ASN A 346 -9.05 0.26 -22.22
CA ASN A 346 -9.69 -0.83 -21.49
C ASN A 346 -8.66 -1.73 -20.79
N ARG A 347 -7.52 -2.01 -21.43
CA ARG A 347 -6.44 -2.80 -20.81
C ARG A 347 -5.82 -2.07 -19.62
N LEU A 348 -5.50 -0.77 -19.74
CA LEU A 348 -4.96 0.01 -18.62
C LEU A 348 -5.96 0.11 -17.46
N ARG A 349 -7.25 0.30 -17.76
CA ARG A 349 -8.30 0.30 -16.74
C ARG A 349 -8.45 -1.05 -16.04
N GLN A 350 -8.33 -2.15 -16.78
CA GLN A 350 -8.32 -3.48 -16.22
C GLN A 350 -7.13 -3.66 -15.26
N LEU A 351 -5.92 -3.28 -15.67
CA LEU A 351 -4.73 -3.34 -14.80
C LEU A 351 -4.91 -2.48 -13.54
N ALA A 352 -5.48 -1.27 -13.66
CA ALA A 352 -5.72 -0.38 -12.52
C ALA A 352 -6.76 -0.92 -11.50
N THR A 353 -7.57 -1.90 -11.89
CA THR A 353 -8.64 -2.49 -11.05
C THR A 353 -8.40 -3.96 -10.71
N GLN A 354 -7.33 -4.55 -11.25
CA GLN A 354 -7.01 -5.96 -11.06
C GLN A 354 -6.48 -6.17 -9.64
N PRO A 355 -6.96 -7.19 -8.91
CA PRO A 355 -6.39 -7.54 -7.61
C PRO A 355 -4.98 -8.15 -7.78
N PRO A 356 -4.07 -7.98 -6.81
CA PRO A 356 -2.77 -8.65 -6.81
C PRO A 356 -2.90 -10.18 -6.88
N PRO A 357 -1.93 -10.89 -7.50
CA PRO A 357 -0.75 -10.36 -8.18
C PRO A 357 -1.02 -9.90 -9.63
N ILE A 358 -0.21 -8.95 -10.11
CA ILE A 358 -0.21 -8.49 -11.51
C ILE A 358 1.18 -8.78 -12.10
N TRP A 359 1.26 -9.54 -13.19
CA TRP A 359 2.52 -10.05 -13.77
C TRP A 359 3.42 -10.82 -12.81
N GLY A 360 2.85 -11.41 -11.75
CA GLY A 360 3.60 -12.07 -10.68
C GLY A 360 4.16 -11.11 -9.62
N CYS A 361 4.05 -9.80 -9.81
CA CYS A 361 4.40 -8.80 -8.82
C CYS A 361 3.40 -8.82 -7.66
N ARG A 362 3.91 -8.81 -6.43
CA ARG A 362 3.10 -8.82 -5.20
C ARG A 362 3.09 -7.47 -4.49
N THR A 363 4.11 -6.65 -4.70
CA THR A 363 4.22 -5.31 -4.12
C THR A 363 3.42 -4.33 -4.96
N ILE A 364 2.14 -4.17 -4.60
CA ILE A 364 1.15 -3.40 -5.33
C ILE A 364 0.42 -2.47 -4.36
N SER A 365 0.17 -1.24 -4.78
CA SER A 365 -0.75 -0.32 -4.11
C SER A 365 -1.95 -0.05 -4.98
N THR A 366 -3.15 -0.11 -4.42
CA THR A 366 -4.41 0.21 -5.09
C THR A 366 -5.17 1.28 -4.33
N ARG A 367 -5.58 2.33 -5.07
CA ARG A 367 -6.35 3.45 -4.55
C ARG A 367 -7.52 3.76 -5.46
N HIS A 368 -8.64 4.12 -4.86
CA HIS A 368 -9.88 4.49 -5.53
C HIS A 368 -10.33 5.88 -5.10
N TRP A 369 -10.65 6.73 -6.07
CA TRP A 369 -11.25 8.02 -5.84
C TRP A 369 -12.72 7.96 -6.24
N ALA A 370 -13.57 7.59 -5.28
CA ALA A 370 -14.98 7.26 -5.51
C ALA A 370 -15.78 8.38 -6.19
N VAL A 371 -15.51 9.64 -5.86
CA VAL A 371 -16.23 10.79 -6.43
C VAL A 371 -15.98 10.92 -7.94
N ALA A 372 -14.76 10.63 -8.39
CA ALA A 372 -14.38 10.70 -9.80
C ALA A 372 -14.60 9.37 -10.55
N GLY A 373 -14.85 8.27 -9.83
CA GLY A 373 -14.84 6.92 -10.40
C GLY A 373 -13.46 6.54 -10.95
N SER A 374 -12.40 7.12 -10.39
CA SER A 374 -11.02 6.92 -10.85
C SER A 374 -10.29 5.89 -9.99
N PHE A 375 -9.42 5.11 -10.62
CA PHE A 375 -8.58 4.11 -10.01
C PHE A 375 -7.10 4.43 -10.22
N PHE A 376 -6.31 4.07 -9.24
CA PHE A 376 -4.86 4.23 -9.22
C PHE A 376 -4.26 2.89 -8.81
N CYS A 377 -3.21 2.48 -9.52
CA CYS A 377 -2.46 1.28 -9.21
C CYS A 377 -0.97 1.55 -9.37
N LEU A 378 -0.18 1.27 -8.34
CA LEU A 378 1.27 1.23 -8.41
C LEU A 378 1.70 -0.23 -8.35
N ILE A 379 2.53 -0.67 -9.30
CA ILE A 379 3.04 -2.03 -9.39
C ILE A 379 4.56 -1.95 -9.41
N VAL A 380 5.22 -2.49 -8.39
CA VAL A 380 6.68 -2.58 -8.35
C VAL A 380 7.14 -3.76 -9.20
N LEU A 381 7.94 -3.46 -10.21
CA LEU A 381 8.47 -4.43 -11.18
C LEU A 381 9.86 -4.92 -10.77
N HIS A 382 10.63 -4.08 -10.07
CA HIS A 382 11.97 -4.36 -9.56
C HIS A 382 12.29 -3.46 -8.35
N GLY A 383 13.23 -3.87 -7.51
CA GLY A 383 13.64 -3.19 -6.28
C GLY A 383 12.97 -3.69 -5.00
N ASP A 384 12.11 -4.71 -5.07
CA ASP A 384 11.37 -5.24 -3.93
C ASP A 384 11.95 -6.55 -3.37
N GLN A 385 12.98 -7.10 -4.02
CA GLN A 385 13.71 -8.32 -3.60
C GLN A 385 15.14 -8.00 -3.14
N PRO A 386 15.74 -8.85 -2.28
CA PRO A 386 17.15 -8.73 -1.90
C PRO A 386 18.09 -8.79 -3.12
N GLY A 387 19.15 -7.98 -3.08
CA GLY A 387 20.22 -7.99 -4.09
C GLY A 387 19.92 -7.21 -5.38
N GLN A 388 18.69 -6.74 -5.56
CA GLN A 388 18.34 -5.83 -6.65
C GLN A 388 19.03 -4.48 -6.40
N THR A 389 19.52 -3.84 -7.46
CA THR A 389 20.39 -2.65 -7.36
C THR A 389 19.65 -1.34 -7.60
N PHE A 390 18.47 -1.41 -8.20
CA PHE A 390 17.58 -0.28 -8.44
C PHE A 390 16.12 -0.70 -8.29
N GLU A 391 15.25 0.29 -8.22
CA GLU A 391 13.80 0.12 -8.15
C GLU A 391 13.19 0.59 -9.46
N ALA A 392 12.19 -0.13 -9.95
CA ALA A 392 11.37 0.27 -11.08
C ALA A 392 9.92 -0.09 -10.82
N HIS A 393 9.02 0.86 -11.04
CA HIS A 393 7.59 0.67 -10.88
C HIS A 393 6.81 1.35 -12.00
N ILE A 394 5.62 0.83 -12.24
CA ILE A 394 4.61 1.45 -13.10
C ILE A 394 3.49 2.00 -12.23
N PHE A 395 3.12 3.25 -12.53
CA PHE A 395 1.95 3.92 -11.97
C PHE A 395 0.89 4.04 -13.06
N ILE A 396 -0.28 3.46 -12.80
CA ILE A 396 -1.44 3.48 -13.68
C ILE A 396 -2.54 4.30 -13.02
N TYR A 397 -3.02 5.30 -13.75
CA TYR A 397 -4.20 6.07 -13.41
C TYR A 397 -5.28 5.81 -14.45
N SER A 398 -6.52 5.54 -14.03
CA SER A 398 -7.66 5.39 -14.94
C SER A 398 -8.85 6.17 -14.41
N SER A 399 -9.37 7.08 -15.23
CA SER A 399 -10.66 7.74 -15.06
C SER A 399 -11.71 7.09 -15.96
N PRO A 400 -12.97 7.57 -15.93
CA PRO A 400 -14.01 7.10 -16.85
C PRO A 400 -13.68 7.24 -18.34
N ASP A 401 -12.91 8.26 -18.73
CA ASP A 401 -12.72 8.70 -20.11
C ASP A 401 -11.26 8.61 -20.62
N HIS A 402 -10.28 8.51 -19.73
CA HIS A 402 -8.87 8.35 -20.08
C HIS A 402 -8.08 7.51 -19.06
N ALA A 403 -6.94 7.00 -19.49
CA ALA A 403 -6.01 6.27 -18.65
C ALA A 403 -4.58 6.69 -18.97
N THR A 404 -3.73 6.71 -17.95
CA THR A 404 -2.32 7.04 -18.05
C THR A 404 -1.49 5.93 -17.42
N ALA A 405 -0.44 5.50 -18.12
CA ALA A 405 0.63 4.69 -17.55
C ALA A 405 1.91 5.52 -17.48
N SER A 406 2.61 5.49 -16.34
CA SER A 406 3.93 6.12 -16.16
C SER A 406 4.91 5.13 -15.56
N LEU A 407 6.08 4.99 -16.17
CA LEU A 407 7.18 4.15 -15.70
C LEU A 407 8.24 5.01 -15.01
N TRP A 408 8.66 4.59 -13.83
CA TRP A 408 9.66 5.27 -13.01
C TRP A 408 10.78 4.30 -12.63
N THR A 409 11.98 4.83 -12.37
CA THR A 409 13.15 4.04 -11.97
C THR A 409 14.15 4.82 -11.14
N THR A 410 14.90 4.13 -10.28
CA THR A 410 16.08 4.67 -9.59
C THR A 410 17.39 4.24 -10.26
N GLU A 411 17.34 3.54 -11.40
CA GLU A 411 18.49 3.26 -12.24
C GLU A 411 19.22 4.56 -12.60
N ARG A 412 20.56 4.56 -12.54
CA ARG A 412 21.34 5.73 -12.92
C ARG A 412 21.24 5.94 -14.44
N PRO A 413 20.94 7.17 -14.90
CA PRO A 413 20.86 7.43 -16.33
C PRO A 413 22.22 7.22 -17.01
N VAL A 414 22.21 6.62 -18.19
CA VAL A 414 23.40 6.50 -19.05
C VAL A 414 23.65 7.81 -19.79
N ASP A 415 24.86 8.35 -19.67
CA ASP A 415 25.27 9.59 -20.32
C ASP A 415 25.15 9.52 -21.85
N GLY A 416 24.73 10.63 -22.46
CA GLY A 416 24.58 10.76 -23.91
C GLY A 416 23.39 10.00 -24.52
N ARG A 417 22.54 9.38 -23.70
CA ARG A 417 21.28 8.76 -24.15
C ARG A 417 20.09 9.62 -23.79
N GLU A 418 18.98 9.45 -24.51
CA GLU A 418 17.72 10.19 -24.31
C GLU A 418 16.53 9.26 -24.11
N GLY A 419 15.46 9.77 -23.48
CA GLY A 419 14.23 9.02 -23.23
C GLY A 419 14.46 7.71 -22.46
N ALA A 420 13.78 6.64 -22.90
CA ALA A 420 13.91 5.31 -22.29
C ALA A 420 15.32 4.70 -22.47
N ALA A 421 16.08 5.11 -23.50
CA ALA A 421 17.44 4.62 -23.73
C ALA A 421 18.41 4.96 -22.60
N ARG A 422 18.08 5.97 -21.76
CA ARG A 422 18.83 6.35 -20.56
C ARG A 422 18.81 5.28 -19.48
N PHE A 423 17.83 4.38 -19.49
CA PHE A 423 17.57 3.40 -18.43
C PHE A 423 17.43 1.98 -19.01
N PRO A 424 18.48 1.44 -19.64
CA PRO A 424 18.42 0.17 -20.37
C PRO A 424 18.06 -1.03 -19.49
N GLU A 425 18.49 -1.06 -18.21
CA GLU A 425 18.16 -2.18 -17.32
C GLU A 425 16.66 -2.17 -16.98
N THR A 426 16.09 -0.98 -16.74
CA THR A 426 14.66 -0.79 -16.50
C THR A 426 13.83 -1.22 -17.71
N VAL A 427 14.22 -0.83 -18.93
CA VAL A 427 13.50 -1.25 -20.15
C VAL A 427 13.51 -2.78 -20.29
N THR A 428 14.65 -3.42 -19.98
CA THR A 428 14.78 -4.88 -20.02
C THR A 428 13.86 -5.56 -19.01
N VAL A 429 13.85 -5.09 -17.75
CA VAL A 429 12.95 -5.57 -16.70
C VAL A 429 11.49 -5.46 -17.13
N VAL A 430 11.09 -4.30 -17.65
CA VAL A 430 9.71 -4.04 -18.07
C VAL A 430 9.28 -5.00 -19.18
N GLN A 431 10.14 -5.23 -20.17
CA GLN A 431 9.86 -6.18 -21.24
C GLN A 431 9.78 -7.63 -20.75
N GLU A 432 10.65 -8.04 -19.80
CA GLU A 432 10.62 -9.40 -19.23
C GLU A 432 9.37 -9.63 -18.36
N VAL A 433 9.04 -8.68 -17.49
CA VAL A 433 7.95 -8.80 -16.51
C VAL A 433 6.58 -8.62 -17.17
N MET A 434 6.40 -7.57 -17.97
CA MET A 434 5.08 -7.24 -18.55
C MET A 434 4.80 -7.98 -19.87
N GLY A 435 5.83 -8.44 -20.58
CA GLY A 435 5.68 -9.06 -21.89
C GLY A 435 4.92 -8.15 -22.87
N ASP A 436 3.88 -8.67 -23.50
CA ASP A 436 3.07 -7.93 -24.49
C ASP A 436 2.37 -6.70 -23.89
N ASP A 437 2.09 -6.68 -22.58
CA ASP A 437 1.49 -5.52 -21.92
C ASP A 437 2.43 -4.30 -21.89
N ALA A 438 3.75 -4.49 -22.04
CA ALA A 438 4.68 -3.37 -22.17
C ALA A 438 4.36 -2.51 -23.41
N VAL A 439 4.08 -3.18 -24.54
CA VAL A 439 3.72 -2.51 -25.80
C VAL A 439 2.34 -1.87 -25.69
N VAL A 440 1.38 -2.52 -25.02
CA VAL A 440 0.06 -1.93 -24.78
C VAL A 440 0.18 -0.68 -23.90
N ALA A 441 0.90 -0.75 -22.79
CA ALA A 441 1.01 0.35 -21.83
C ALA A 441 1.77 1.54 -22.40
N PHE A 442 2.84 1.33 -23.18
CA PHE A 442 3.76 2.39 -23.57
C PHE A 442 3.88 2.63 -25.09
N GLY A 443 3.31 1.77 -25.94
CA GLY A 443 3.52 1.84 -27.38
C GLY A 443 5.01 1.78 -27.74
N SER A 444 5.44 2.63 -28.67
CA SER A 444 6.83 2.75 -29.10
C SER A 444 7.72 3.57 -28.15
N LYS A 445 7.23 3.99 -26.98
CA LYS A 445 8.00 4.85 -26.07
C LYS A 445 9.12 4.13 -25.33
N LEU A 446 9.10 2.80 -25.33
CA LEU A 446 10.19 1.97 -24.82
C LEU A 446 11.18 1.56 -25.91
N ASP A 447 10.95 1.96 -27.17
CA ASP A 447 11.84 1.63 -28.28
C ASP A 447 13.15 2.40 -28.11
N VAL A 448 14.17 1.69 -27.64
CA VAL A 448 15.54 2.21 -27.56
C VAL A 448 16.07 2.29 -28.98
N SER A 449 15.96 3.48 -29.58
CA SER A 449 16.61 3.75 -30.87
C SER A 449 18.11 3.54 -30.67
N LEU A 450 18.67 2.50 -31.30
CA LEU A 450 20.11 2.34 -31.34
C LEU A 450 20.66 3.61 -32.01
N PRO A 451 21.65 4.30 -31.39
CA PRO A 451 22.27 5.44 -32.04
C PRO A 451 22.72 4.98 -33.42
N PRO A 452 22.48 5.78 -34.48
CA PRO A 452 22.87 5.40 -35.83
C PRO A 452 24.35 5.04 -35.76
N ALA A 453 24.67 3.79 -36.08
CA ALA A 453 26.02 3.24 -35.94
C ALA A 453 26.97 4.28 -36.53
N ALA A 454 27.82 4.88 -35.69
CA ALA A 454 28.65 6.00 -36.06
C ALA A 454 29.39 5.60 -37.33
N GLY A 455 28.90 6.09 -38.47
CA GLY A 455 29.40 5.68 -39.77
C GLY A 455 30.85 6.04 -39.76
N GLY A 456 31.71 5.02 -39.84
CA GLY A 456 33.15 5.18 -39.90
C GLY A 456 33.45 6.17 -41.01
N GLY A 457 33.74 7.42 -40.62
CA GLY A 457 34.19 8.47 -41.51
C GLY A 457 35.55 8.07 -42.02
N GLY A 458 35.56 7.28 -43.09
CA GLY A 458 36.72 7.02 -43.91
C GLY A 458 37.26 8.36 -44.42
N GLN A 459 38.46 8.69 -43.98
CA GLN A 459 39.31 9.71 -44.56
C GLN A 459 39.53 9.44 -46.05
N GLY A 460 39.55 10.50 -46.86
CA GLY A 460 40.28 10.47 -48.13
C GLY A 460 39.82 11.52 -49.13
N GLY A 461 40.57 12.62 -49.27
CA GLY A 461 40.51 13.47 -50.47
C GLY A 461 40.92 14.93 -50.26
N GLU A 462 42.22 15.19 -50.21
CA GLU A 462 42.83 16.51 -50.49
C GLU A 462 42.41 17.03 -51.88
N GLN A 463 42.09 18.33 -52.01
CA GLN A 463 42.51 19.17 -53.16
C GLN A 463 42.24 20.68 -52.95
N THR A 464 43.34 21.42 -52.72
CA THR A 464 43.77 22.68 -53.36
C THR A 464 42.78 23.79 -53.76
N THR A 465 42.96 24.95 -53.09
CA THR A 465 43.06 26.35 -53.59
C THR A 465 42.22 26.85 -54.78
N GLY A 466 41.45 27.94 -54.55
CA GLY A 466 41.18 28.98 -55.56
C GLY A 466 39.85 29.74 -55.40
N PRO A 467 39.73 31.04 -55.73
CA PRO A 467 38.95 31.99 -54.93
C PRO A 467 37.71 32.62 -55.60
N ALA A 468 36.91 33.27 -54.74
CA ALA A 468 36.08 34.49 -54.93
C ALA A 468 35.04 34.56 -56.07
N ALA A 469 33.76 34.68 -55.69
CA ALA A 469 32.82 35.63 -56.31
C ALA A 469 31.63 35.91 -55.37
N ALA A 470 31.15 37.14 -55.47
CA ALA A 470 30.20 37.79 -54.57
C ALA A 470 28.73 37.64 -55.00
N ALA A 471 27.87 38.09 -54.08
CA ALA A 471 26.69 38.92 -54.33
C ALA A 471 25.28 38.28 -54.40
N SER A 472 24.41 38.86 -53.56
CA SER A 472 23.04 39.33 -53.85
C SER A 472 21.83 38.39 -53.68
N SER A 473 21.19 38.55 -52.52
CA SER A 473 19.81 39.06 -52.28
C SER A 473 18.65 38.79 -53.24
N SER A 474 17.47 38.62 -52.60
CA SER A 474 16.07 38.80 -53.08
C SER A 474 15.47 37.59 -53.81
N SER A 475 14.18 37.24 -53.72
CA SER A 475 13.05 37.62 -52.87
C SER A 475 11.87 36.73 -53.32
N ALA A 476 10.91 36.53 -52.41
CA ALA A 476 9.47 36.43 -52.67
C ALA A 476 8.84 35.10 -53.14
N ALA A 477 7.83 34.74 -52.35
CA ALA A 477 6.47 34.33 -52.75
C ALA A 477 6.23 32.91 -53.30
N GLY A 478 5.73 32.06 -52.40
CA GLY A 478 4.32 31.65 -52.47
C GLY A 478 4.00 30.35 -53.21
N PRO A 479 2.86 29.70 -52.87
CA PRO A 479 2.75 28.25 -52.74
C PRO A 479 1.87 27.62 -53.82
N ALA A 480 1.95 26.30 -54.00
CA ALA A 480 0.82 25.38 -54.23
C ALA A 480 1.28 24.04 -54.85
N MET A 481 0.45 23.01 -54.62
CA MET A 481 0.40 21.70 -55.29
C MET A 481 1.45 20.68 -54.80
N GLY A 482 1.11 19.45 -54.46
CA GLY A 482 -0.15 18.74 -54.53
C GLY A 482 0.10 17.32 -54.00
N TYR A 483 -0.88 16.75 -53.30
CA TYR A 483 -0.82 15.36 -52.88
C TYR A 483 -0.83 14.45 -54.12
N HIS A 484 0.19 13.60 -54.25
CA HIS A 484 0.17 12.44 -55.14
C HIS A 484 0.40 11.18 -54.32
N SER A 485 -0.70 10.47 -54.10
CA SER A 485 -0.71 9.06 -53.74
C SER A 485 -0.52 8.25 -55.01
N GLN A 486 0.48 7.36 -55.04
CA GLN A 486 0.50 6.27 -56.00
C GLN A 486 1.27 5.05 -55.46
N HIS A 487 0.57 3.93 -55.52
CA HIS A 487 1.02 2.56 -55.31
C HIS A 487 2.13 2.13 -56.28
N ASN A 488 3.08 1.32 -55.77
CA ASN A 488 3.59 0.08 -56.37
C ASN A 488 4.51 -0.55 -55.30
N GLY A 489 4.42 -1.83 -54.94
CA GLY A 489 4.33 -3.00 -55.82
C GLY A 489 5.74 -3.55 -55.99
N GLY A 490 6.19 -4.40 -55.07
CA GLY A 490 7.56 -4.94 -55.05
C GLY A 490 7.63 -6.29 -54.33
N GLN A 491 7.23 -7.33 -55.05
CA GLN A 491 7.28 -8.73 -54.65
C GLN A 491 8.69 -9.26 -54.94
N GLY A 492 9.46 -9.61 -53.91
CA GLY A 492 10.79 -10.19 -54.01
C GLY A 492 10.91 -11.40 -53.10
N GLY A 493 10.88 -12.60 -53.68
CA GLY A 493 11.13 -13.86 -52.99
C GLY A 493 12.61 -14.02 -52.64
N GLY A 494 12.88 -14.57 -51.46
CA GLY A 494 14.24 -14.85 -50.99
C GLY A 494 14.25 -15.95 -49.93
N ALA A 495 14.65 -17.14 -50.38
CA ALA A 495 15.30 -18.26 -49.68
C ALA A 495 15.06 -18.46 -48.17
N GLY A 496 14.41 -19.59 -47.85
CA GLY A 496 14.31 -20.14 -46.50
C GLY A 496 15.67 -20.58 -45.96
N GLY A 497 16.02 -20.05 -44.80
CA GLY A 497 17.01 -20.62 -43.90
C GLY A 497 16.28 -21.21 -42.71
N ASP A 498 16.38 -22.53 -42.53
CA ASP A 498 16.01 -23.23 -41.30
C ASP A 498 16.95 -22.78 -40.17
N GLY A 499 16.61 -21.66 -39.55
CA GLY A 499 17.15 -21.23 -38.27
C GLY A 499 16.23 -21.74 -37.19
N SER A 500 16.62 -22.83 -36.51
CA SER A 500 16.01 -23.25 -35.25
C SER A 500 16.05 -22.06 -34.28
N SER A 501 14.88 -21.47 -34.09
CA SER A 501 14.70 -20.12 -33.54
C SER A 501 15.04 -20.07 -32.05
N SER A 502 15.76 -19.02 -31.65
CA SER A 502 15.99 -18.62 -30.25
C SER A 502 14.69 -18.57 -29.42
N SER A 503 13.54 -18.40 -30.07
CA SER A 503 12.21 -18.47 -29.43
C SER A 503 11.93 -19.83 -28.76
N ASP A 504 12.38 -20.93 -29.35
CA ASP A 504 12.11 -22.27 -28.80
C ASP A 504 12.91 -22.52 -27.53
N LEU A 505 14.14 -22.01 -27.47
CA LEU A 505 14.98 -22.09 -26.28
C LEU A 505 14.38 -21.25 -25.13
N LEU A 506 13.91 -20.04 -25.44
CA LEU A 506 13.26 -19.17 -24.45
C LEU A 506 11.92 -19.76 -23.96
N GLN A 507 11.14 -20.38 -24.84
CA GLN A 507 9.91 -21.07 -24.46
C GLN A 507 10.19 -22.29 -23.58
N LYS A 508 11.28 -23.00 -23.84
CA LYS A 508 11.75 -24.12 -23.00
C LYS A 508 12.25 -23.66 -21.63
N ILE A 509 12.98 -22.55 -21.55
CA ILE A 509 13.40 -21.94 -20.27
C ILE A 509 12.18 -21.47 -19.46
N ARG A 510 11.18 -20.85 -20.09
CA ARG A 510 9.92 -20.47 -19.43
C ARG A 510 9.16 -21.68 -18.90
N SER A 511 9.10 -22.77 -19.68
CA SER A 511 8.47 -24.02 -19.25
C SER A 511 9.18 -24.62 -18.03
N MET A 512 10.52 -24.64 -18.00
CA MET A 512 11.28 -25.13 -16.85
C MET A 512 11.09 -24.24 -15.60
N ARG A 513 11.05 -22.91 -15.76
CA ARG A 513 10.74 -21.99 -14.65
C ARG A 513 9.34 -22.28 -14.06
N SER A 514 8.34 -22.54 -14.90
CA SER A 514 6.99 -22.89 -14.43
C SER A 514 6.97 -24.18 -13.61
N VAL A 515 7.73 -25.21 -14.01
CA VAL A 515 7.83 -26.47 -13.27
C VAL A 515 8.53 -26.26 -11.92
N ALA A 516 9.58 -25.44 -11.88
CA ALA A 516 10.26 -25.10 -10.64
C ALA A 516 9.35 -24.33 -9.66
N SER A 517 8.53 -23.38 -10.15
CA SER A 517 7.56 -22.66 -9.32
C SER A 517 6.45 -23.55 -8.76
N GLN A 518 6.03 -24.57 -9.52
CA GLN A 518 5.07 -25.56 -9.03
C GLN A 518 5.67 -26.41 -7.90
N LEU A 519 6.92 -26.87 -8.06
CA LEU A 519 7.64 -27.62 -7.03
C LEU A 519 7.80 -26.84 -5.72
N VAL A 520 8.12 -25.55 -5.79
CA VAL A 520 8.21 -24.69 -4.59
C VAL A 520 6.84 -24.55 -3.92
N SER A 521 5.77 -24.38 -4.70
CA SER A 521 4.41 -24.28 -4.15
C SER A 521 3.95 -25.57 -3.47
N ASP A 522 4.31 -26.72 -4.03
CA ASP A 522 3.99 -28.03 -3.48
C ASP A 522 4.78 -28.30 -2.19
N LEU A 523 6.04 -27.85 -2.11
CA LEU A 523 6.87 -27.89 -0.90
C LEU A 523 6.28 -27.03 0.22
N ASP A 524 5.87 -25.79 -0.07
CA ASP A 524 5.21 -24.91 0.91
C ASP A 524 3.89 -25.53 1.43
N GLY A 525 3.13 -26.19 0.53
CA GLY A 525 1.91 -26.91 0.90
C GLY A 525 2.18 -28.11 1.81
N ALA A 526 3.25 -28.86 1.53
CA ALA A 526 3.70 -29.97 2.36
C ALA A 526 4.16 -29.47 3.74
N GLU A 527 4.92 -28.36 3.80
CA GLU A 527 5.39 -27.75 5.04
C GLU A 527 4.22 -27.31 5.93
N ARG A 528 3.21 -26.64 5.38
CA ARG A 528 1.99 -26.27 6.13
C ARG A 528 1.23 -27.49 6.63
N THR A 529 1.18 -28.56 5.84
CA THR A 529 0.53 -29.81 6.24
C THR A 529 1.28 -30.46 7.41
N ILE A 530 2.61 -30.50 7.35
CA ILE A 530 3.47 -31.02 8.43
C ILE A 530 3.31 -30.18 9.71
N ALA A 531 3.32 -28.85 9.60
CA ALA A 531 3.11 -27.95 10.73
C ALA A 531 1.72 -28.16 11.38
N SER A 532 0.66 -28.30 10.55
CA SER A 532 -0.70 -28.56 11.06
C SER A 532 -0.84 -29.92 11.76
N GLN A 533 -0.08 -30.93 11.33
CA GLN A 533 -0.09 -32.25 11.96
C GLN A 533 0.75 -32.29 13.24
N ALA A 534 1.85 -31.54 13.32
CA ALA A 534 2.68 -31.41 14.52
C ALA A 534 1.92 -30.76 15.70
N ASP A 535 1.03 -29.81 15.42
CA ASP A 535 0.15 -29.19 16.43
C ASP A 535 -0.98 -30.12 16.91
N SER A 536 -1.29 -31.19 16.16
CA SER A 536 -2.37 -32.13 16.48
C SER A 536 -1.92 -33.38 17.28
N THR A 537 -0.61 -33.58 17.45
CA THR A 537 -0.06 -34.76 18.14
C THR A 537 -0.01 -34.59 19.66
N LEU A 538 -1.17 -34.76 20.31
CA LEU A 538 -1.25 -35.10 21.74
C LEU A 538 -1.75 -36.55 21.99
N ASP A 539 -2.18 -37.28 20.96
CA ASP A 539 -2.57 -38.70 21.07
C ASP A 539 -1.85 -39.55 20.01
N GLY A 540 -1.02 -40.48 20.46
CA GLY A 540 0.04 -41.16 19.69
C GLY A 540 -0.41 -42.17 18.63
N ALA A 541 -1.12 -41.73 17.58
CA ALA A 541 -1.58 -42.60 16.50
C ALA A 541 -1.25 -42.15 15.05
N SER A 542 -0.38 -41.15 14.80
CA SER A 542 -0.17 -40.60 13.44
C SER A 542 1.14 -40.97 12.71
N ALA A 543 1.99 -41.83 13.28
CA ALA A 543 3.29 -42.17 12.66
C ALA A 543 3.18 -42.83 11.26
N GLY A 544 2.05 -43.47 10.95
CA GLY A 544 1.83 -44.12 9.65
C GLY A 544 1.60 -43.16 8.48
N SER A 545 0.95 -42.00 8.72
CA SER A 545 0.56 -41.08 7.63
C SER A 545 1.74 -40.31 7.06
N LEU A 546 2.72 -39.98 7.91
CA LEU A 546 3.91 -39.21 7.53
C LEU A 546 4.89 -40.07 6.71
N SER A 547 4.95 -41.37 7.00
CA SER A 547 5.75 -42.34 6.24
C SER A 547 5.28 -42.47 4.80
N THR A 548 3.97 -42.57 4.55
CA THR A 548 3.40 -42.63 3.19
C THR A 548 3.63 -41.36 2.38
N LEU A 549 3.64 -40.20 3.02
CA LEU A 549 3.84 -38.91 2.35
C LEU A 549 5.32 -38.74 1.94
N LEU A 550 6.25 -39.12 2.82
CA LEU A 550 7.68 -39.18 2.51
C LEU A 550 8.00 -40.19 1.39
N GLU A 551 7.36 -41.35 1.38
CA GLU A 551 7.52 -42.33 0.30
C GLU A 551 7.03 -41.79 -1.05
N THR A 552 5.92 -41.04 -1.05
CA THR A 552 5.36 -40.43 -2.27
C THR A 552 6.26 -39.33 -2.81
N LEU A 553 6.77 -38.44 -1.94
CA LEU A 553 7.73 -37.40 -2.34
C LEU A 553 9.05 -37.99 -2.83
N THR A 554 9.54 -39.03 -2.18
CA THR A 554 10.78 -39.72 -2.60
C THR A 554 10.60 -40.38 -3.96
N LYS A 555 9.43 -40.97 -4.24
CA LYS A 555 9.10 -41.55 -5.55
C LYS A 555 9.00 -40.48 -6.65
N GLN A 556 8.37 -39.33 -6.37
CA GLN A 556 8.30 -38.23 -7.33
C GLN A 556 9.69 -37.63 -7.64
N LEU A 557 10.55 -37.51 -6.62
CA LEU A 557 11.94 -37.06 -6.81
C LEU A 557 12.76 -38.08 -7.62
N ALA A 558 12.54 -39.37 -7.43
CA ALA A 558 13.17 -40.42 -8.22
C ALA A 558 12.70 -40.39 -9.69
N GLU A 559 11.40 -40.20 -9.95
CA GLU A 559 10.86 -40.09 -11.32
C GLU A 559 11.40 -38.85 -12.07
N ILE A 560 11.68 -37.75 -11.35
CA ILE A 560 12.32 -36.55 -11.93
C ILE A 560 13.82 -36.81 -12.20
N ALA A 561 14.51 -37.54 -11.33
CA ALA A 561 15.93 -37.87 -11.50
C ALA A 561 16.19 -38.91 -12.60
N ASP A 562 15.22 -39.79 -12.88
CA ASP A 562 15.30 -40.82 -13.93
C ASP A 562 14.96 -40.27 -15.34
N HIS A 563 14.51 -39.02 -15.43
CA HIS A 563 14.46 -38.30 -16.70
C HIS A 563 15.86 -37.78 -17.06
N ASP A 564 16.68 -38.68 -17.62
CA ASP A 564 17.98 -38.36 -18.20
C ASP A 564 17.82 -37.32 -19.35
N PRO A 565 18.35 -36.10 -19.23
CA PRO A 565 18.30 -35.11 -20.29
C PRO A 565 19.28 -35.43 -21.45
N GLN A 566 20.14 -36.45 -21.35
CA GLN A 566 21.12 -36.77 -22.40
C GLN A 566 20.56 -37.61 -23.57
N GLU A 567 19.53 -38.44 -23.40
CA GLU A 567 19.08 -39.31 -24.51
C GLU A 567 18.33 -38.57 -25.64
N ARG A 568 17.87 -37.33 -25.43
CA ARG A 568 17.26 -36.52 -26.51
C ARG A 568 18.25 -35.68 -27.32
N LEU A 569 19.52 -35.61 -26.92
CA LEU A 569 20.56 -34.85 -27.64
C LEU A 569 21.30 -35.68 -28.71
N GLN A 570 21.15 -37.01 -28.70
CA GLN A 570 21.88 -37.89 -29.64
C GLN A 570 21.13 -38.19 -30.96
N CYS A 571 19.83 -37.87 -31.07
CA CYS A 571 19.00 -38.30 -32.21
C CYS A 571 18.99 -37.32 -33.41
N HIS A 572 19.86 -36.30 -33.45
CA HIS A 572 19.93 -35.34 -34.56
C HIS A 572 21.31 -35.16 -35.21
N ILE A 573 22.33 -35.92 -34.80
CA ILE A 573 23.69 -35.77 -35.38
C ILE A 573 24.05 -36.88 -36.38
N ASN A 574 23.31 -37.98 -36.47
CA ASN A 574 23.58 -39.05 -37.44
C ASN A 574 22.42 -39.28 -38.41
N ASN A 575 22.22 -38.38 -39.39
CA ASN A 575 21.57 -38.76 -40.65
C ASN A 575 21.81 -37.75 -41.79
N THR A 576 23.03 -37.75 -42.34
CA THR A 576 23.30 -37.20 -43.67
C THR A 576 24.09 -38.24 -44.48
N GLY A 577 23.36 -39.14 -45.15
CA GLY A 577 23.95 -40.15 -46.02
C GLY A 577 22.92 -40.90 -46.87
N ARG A 578 22.64 -40.35 -48.07
CA ARG A 578 22.16 -41.00 -49.31
C ARG A 578 21.34 -42.30 -49.21
N HIS A 579 20.11 -42.31 -49.73
CA HIS A 579 19.80 -42.74 -51.11
C HIS A 579 18.30 -42.67 -51.41
N THR A 580 18.04 -42.54 -52.71
CA THR A 580 16.78 -42.36 -53.43
C THR A 580 15.84 -43.57 -53.44
N ASN A 581 14.55 -43.24 -53.67
CA ASN A 581 13.49 -44.00 -54.35
C ASN A 581 12.43 -44.81 -53.57
N SER A 582 11.20 -44.50 -53.98
CA SER A 582 9.99 -45.32 -54.14
C SER A 582 9.23 -45.84 -52.91
N GLY A 583 8.02 -45.30 -52.74
CA GLY A 583 6.81 -46.11 -52.96
C GLY A 583 6.05 -46.63 -51.74
N GLY A 584 4.90 -46.01 -51.47
CA GLY A 584 3.68 -46.73 -51.07
C GLY A 584 3.42 -46.92 -49.56
N PRO A 585 2.14 -46.85 -49.11
CA PRO A 585 1.78 -46.80 -47.69
C PRO A 585 1.49 -48.19 -47.12
N PHE A 586 1.84 -48.42 -45.85
CA PHE A 586 1.29 -49.54 -45.07
C PHE A 586 0.88 -49.12 -43.66
N ILE A 587 -0.35 -49.50 -43.35
CA ILE A 587 -1.04 -49.50 -42.06
C ILE A 587 -0.41 -50.56 -41.16
N LEU A 588 -0.21 -50.28 -39.87
CA LEU A 588 -0.34 -51.31 -38.84
C LEU A 588 -0.77 -50.72 -37.48
N CYS A 589 -1.86 -51.26 -36.95
CA CYS A 589 -2.35 -51.07 -35.60
C CYS A 589 -1.44 -51.73 -34.56
N VAL A 590 -1.36 -51.15 -33.36
CA VAL A 590 -1.19 -51.92 -32.12
C VAL A 590 -2.15 -51.35 -31.07
N GLN A 591 -2.80 -52.25 -30.36
CA GLN A 591 -3.95 -52.03 -29.49
C GLN A 591 -3.63 -52.56 -28.08
N VAL A 592 -4.35 -51.98 -27.10
CA VAL A 592 -4.68 -52.43 -25.72
C VAL A 592 -3.55 -52.54 -24.66
N PRO A 593 -3.83 -52.59 -23.32
CA PRO A 593 -5.09 -52.35 -22.57
C PRO A 593 -5.04 -51.70 -21.14
N ILE A 594 -6.23 -51.29 -20.65
CA ILE A 594 -6.87 -51.48 -19.28
C ILE A 594 -6.41 -50.58 -18.09
N SER A 595 -7.21 -49.61 -17.62
CA SER A 595 -8.28 -49.59 -16.56
C SER A 595 -7.72 -49.21 -15.16
N VAL A 596 -8.36 -48.49 -14.22
CA VAL A 596 -9.70 -48.54 -13.53
C VAL A 596 -9.79 -47.24 -12.63
N PRO A 597 -10.81 -46.96 -11.77
CA PRO A 597 -12.25 -46.69 -11.95
C PRO A 597 -12.67 -45.23 -11.67
N LEU A 598 -13.88 -44.89 -12.17
CA LEU A 598 -14.67 -43.70 -11.83
C LEU A 598 -15.75 -44.11 -10.81
N VAL A 599 -15.88 -43.40 -9.68
CA VAL A 599 -17.07 -43.47 -8.80
C VAL A 599 -17.81 -42.14 -8.92
N SER A 600 -19.04 -42.21 -9.44
CA SER A 600 -19.99 -41.11 -9.49
C SER A 600 -20.89 -41.12 -8.26
N ALA A 601 -21.13 -39.96 -7.68
CA ALA A 601 -22.37 -39.64 -6.99
C ALA A 601 -22.79 -38.24 -7.43
N GLY A 602 -23.83 -38.18 -8.25
CA GLY A 602 -24.45 -36.92 -8.70
C GLY A 602 -25.57 -36.51 -7.77
N VAL A 603 -25.75 -35.20 -7.60
CA VAL A 603 -27.07 -34.58 -7.42
C VAL A 603 -27.07 -33.27 -8.18
N SER A 604 -27.88 -33.23 -9.24
CA SER A 604 -28.22 -32.06 -10.04
C SER A 604 -29.10 -31.09 -9.26
N SER A 605 -28.94 -29.78 -9.44
CA SER A 605 -30.04 -28.80 -9.44
C SER A 605 -29.60 -27.48 -10.05
N SER A 606 -30.48 -26.96 -10.88
CA SER A 606 -30.31 -25.94 -11.91
C SER A 606 -30.25 -24.50 -11.41
N SER A 607 -29.55 -23.70 -12.22
CA SER A 607 -29.48 -22.25 -12.28
C SER A 607 -30.84 -21.51 -12.31
N ALA A 608 -30.94 -20.42 -11.54
CA ALA A 608 -31.68 -19.21 -11.93
C ALA A 608 -31.16 -18.01 -11.12
N ALA A 609 -30.68 -16.98 -11.83
CA ALA A 609 -30.27 -15.70 -11.26
C ALA A 609 -31.48 -14.79 -11.04
N PRO A 610 -31.50 -13.93 -10.01
CA PRO A 610 -32.41 -12.79 -9.98
C PRO A 610 -31.69 -11.46 -10.25
N ALA A 611 -32.33 -10.67 -11.10
CA ALA A 611 -31.98 -9.32 -11.48
C ALA A 611 -32.21 -8.32 -10.34
N ALA A 612 -31.42 -7.25 -10.37
CA ALA A 612 -31.48 -6.10 -9.48
C ALA A 612 -32.76 -5.28 -9.66
N ALA A 613 -33.33 -4.79 -8.56
CA ALA A 613 -34.33 -3.73 -8.57
C ALA A 613 -33.93 -2.62 -7.58
N ALA A 614 -33.87 -1.40 -8.11
CA ALA A 614 -33.60 -0.16 -7.42
C ALA A 614 -34.85 0.35 -6.68
N SER A 615 -34.67 0.89 -5.49
CA SER A 615 -35.70 1.62 -4.74
C SER A 615 -35.39 3.12 -4.75
N ALA A 616 -36.22 3.91 -5.42
CA ALA A 616 -36.26 5.37 -5.32
C ALA A 616 -37.61 5.84 -4.76
N ALA A 617 -37.54 6.98 -4.08
CA ALA A 617 -38.44 7.58 -3.10
C ALA A 617 -39.91 7.83 -3.51
N ALA A 618 -40.77 7.87 -2.48
CA ALA A 618 -42.03 8.59 -2.50
C ALA A 618 -41.79 10.07 -2.14
N VAL A 619 -42.16 10.97 -3.06
CA VAL A 619 -42.28 12.41 -2.85
C VAL A 619 -43.74 12.72 -2.53
N GLY A 620 -43.98 13.30 -1.35
CA GLY A 620 -45.24 13.96 -1.01
C GLY A 620 -45.18 15.42 -1.45
N ALA A 621 -46.14 15.81 -2.28
CA ALA A 621 -46.37 17.18 -2.70
C ALA A 621 -46.90 18.03 -1.53
N GLY A 622 -46.40 19.26 -1.41
CA GLY A 622 -46.85 20.27 -0.47
C GLY A 622 -46.65 21.66 -1.06
N ASP A 623 -47.75 22.18 -1.60
CA ASP A 623 -47.98 23.50 -2.19
C ASP A 623 -47.76 24.64 -1.17
N GLY A 624 -47.35 25.83 -1.62
CA GLY A 624 -47.25 27.01 -0.76
C GLY A 624 -46.32 28.11 -1.29
N GLY A 625 -46.88 29.06 -2.03
CA GLY A 625 -46.12 30.12 -2.72
C GLY A 625 -45.93 31.45 -1.97
N CYS A 626 -45.59 32.43 -2.83
CA CYS A 626 -45.59 33.89 -2.68
C CYS A 626 -44.49 34.57 -1.86
N GLY A 627 -43.79 35.53 -2.50
CA GLY A 627 -43.27 36.71 -1.81
C GLY A 627 -42.00 37.34 -2.38
N ASP A 628 -42.13 38.08 -3.49
CA ASP A 628 -41.18 39.14 -3.89
C ASP A 628 -41.12 40.26 -2.82
N GLY A 629 -39.94 40.83 -2.58
CA GLY A 629 -39.79 41.90 -1.59
C GLY A 629 -38.42 42.58 -1.54
N ASN A 630 -38.17 43.45 -2.52
CA ASN A 630 -37.07 44.41 -2.59
C ASN A 630 -37.16 45.50 -1.49
N ARG A 631 -36.05 45.86 -0.84
CA ARG A 631 -35.71 47.14 -0.14
C ARG A 631 -34.64 46.86 0.93
N GLY A 632 -33.62 47.66 1.19
CA GLY A 632 -33.27 49.01 0.78
C GLY A 632 -32.16 49.49 1.73
N GLU A 633 -31.26 50.34 1.22
CA GLU A 633 -30.17 50.99 1.93
C GLU A 633 -30.57 51.65 3.26
N LYS A 634 -29.64 51.71 4.21
CA LYS A 634 -29.44 52.90 5.06
C LYS A 634 -28.05 52.94 5.69
N ARG A 635 -27.27 53.94 5.28
CA ARG A 635 -26.15 54.53 6.01
C ARG A 635 -26.67 55.21 7.29
N LYS A 636 -25.94 55.13 8.40
CA LYS A 636 -25.50 56.34 9.15
C LYS A 636 -24.50 56.01 10.26
N ALA A 637 -23.53 56.91 10.37
CA ALA A 637 -22.42 56.98 11.30
C ALA A 637 -22.83 57.36 12.74
N ALA A 638 -21.94 57.08 13.69
CA ALA A 638 -21.56 58.00 14.76
C ALA A 638 -20.16 57.64 15.29
N ALA A 639 -19.43 58.70 15.65
CA ALA A 639 -18.00 58.72 15.94
C ALA A 639 -17.72 58.83 17.45
N SER A 640 -16.41 58.78 17.74
CA SER A 640 -15.69 59.34 18.89
C SER A 640 -15.50 58.46 20.12
N LEU A 641 -14.25 58.08 20.37
CA LEU A 641 -13.47 58.66 21.47
C LEU A 641 -11.96 58.46 21.23
N ALA A 642 -11.22 59.52 21.51
CA ALA A 642 -9.78 59.65 21.39
C ALA A 642 -9.07 59.02 22.59
N SER A 643 -7.83 58.56 22.39
CA SER A 643 -6.79 58.61 23.42
C SER A 643 -5.41 58.65 22.75
N ALA A 644 -4.57 59.51 23.32
CA ALA A 644 -3.24 59.90 22.86
C ALA A 644 -2.14 58.90 23.29
N GLY A 645 -0.92 59.13 22.77
CA GLY A 645 0.32 58.50 23.23
C GLY A 645 1.06 57.81 22.07
N ASP A 646 1.98 58.44 21.36
CA ASP A 646 3.35 58.81 21.76
C ASP A 646 4.36 57.66 21.54
N ASP A 647 5.57 58.08 21.16
CA ASP A 647 6.83 57.38 21.01
C ASP A 647 7.11 56.50 19.78
N GLY A 648 8.05 57.04 18.99
CA GLY A 648 8.82 56.32 18.00
C GLY A 648 9.87 55.39 18.61
N GLY A 649 10.34 54.47 17.78
CA GLY A 649 11.43 53.57 18.08
C GLY A 649 11.79 52.78 16.84
N GLU A 650 12.70 53.34 16.04
CA GLU A 650 13.46 52.56 15.06
C GLU A 650 14.29 51.53 15.83
N GLY A 651 14.02 50.26 15.57
CA GLY A 651 14.73 49.12 16.15
C GLY A 651 15.12 48.16 15.05
N ASP A 652 16.40 48.20 14.70
CA ASP A 652 17.11 47.23 13.87
C ASP A 652 16.78 45.78 14.29
N MET A 653 16.25 44.99 13.35
CA MET A 653 16.24 43.53 13.48
C MET A 653 17.44 42.95 12.73
N ALA A 654 18.51 42.71 13.49
CA ALA A 654 19.59 41.82 13.13
C ALA A 654 19.06 40.37 13.09
N ALA A 655 19.16 39.74 11.92
CA ALA A 655 18.93 38.32 11.75
C ALA A 655 20.11 37.53 12.34
N ASP A 656 19.79 36.60 13.24
CA ASP A 656 20.72 35.71 13.93
C ASP A 656 21.17 34.57 13.00
N ASP A 657 22.42 34.68 12.55
CA ASP A 657 23.12 33.72 11.71
C ASP A 657 23.88 32.72 12.60
N ARG A 658 23.21 31.61 12.97
CA ARG A 658 23.83 30.52 13.76
C ARG A 658 23.41 29.14 13.27
N ARG A 659 23.88 28.73 12.08
CA ARG A 659 24.10 27.28 11.81
C ARG A 659 25.06 26.99 10.66
N ALA A 660 26.29 27.50 10.72
CA ALA A 660 27.32 27.14 9.74
C ALA A 660 28.76 27.14 10.29
N VAL A 661 29.03 26.56 11.46
CA VAL A 661 30.41 26.33 11.93
C VAL A 661 30.53 25.02 12.71
N ARG A 662 30.54 23.87 12.01
CA ARG A 662 31.06 22.62 12.61
C ARG A 662 31.57 21.54 11.64
N ARG A 663 32.10 21.91 10.46
CA ARG A 663 32.81 20.95 9.57
C ARG A 663 34.02 21.57 8.87
N ARG A 664 34.91 22.23 9.61
CA ARG A 664 36.22 22.66 9.09
C ARG A 664 37.33 22.74 10.14
N ARG A 665 37.46 21.69 10.96
CA ARG A 665 38.63 21.47 11.83
C ARG A 665 38.87 19.96 11.96
N GLU A 666 39.42 19.36 10.91
CA GLU A 666 40.14 18.09 10.95
C GLU A 666 40.73 17.83 9.55
N GLN A 667 41.78 18.58 9.22
CA GLN A 667 42.77 18.27 8.18
C GLN A 667 43.68 19.49 8.02
N THR A 668 44.66 19.63 8.92
CA THR A 668 45.97 20.29 8.70
C THR A 668 46.66 20.50 10.05
N ALA A 669 47.42 19.50 10.50
CA ALA A 669 48.54 19.68 11.41
C ALA A 669 49.31 18.36 11.55
N LYS A 670 50.32 18.15 10.70
CA LYS A 670 51.56 17.48 11.08
C LYS A 670 52.59 17.70 9.96
N GLY A 671 53.23 18.87 10.04
CA GLY A 671 54.51 19.11 9.40
C GLY A 671 55.62 18.58 10.31
N ALA A 672 56.54 17.87 9.66
CA ALA A 672 57.98 17.81 9.90
C ALA A 672 58.52 18.13 11.31
N ASP A 673 59.15 17.12 11.91
CA ASP A 673 60.43 17.29 12.60
C ASP A 673 61.36 16.14 12.20
N GLY A 674 62.58 16.51 11.80
CA GLY A 674 63.63 15.60 11.34
C GLY A 674 64.38 14.92 12.48
N GLY A 675 65.04 13.81 12.17
CA GLY A 675 65.89 13.11 13.12
C GLY A 675 66.59 11.90 12.52
N SER A 676 67.74 12.17 11.92
CA SER A 676 68.79 11.21 11.57
C SER A 676 69.18 10.31 12.76
N MET A 677 69.33 9.00 12.54
CA MET A 677 70.51 8.19 12.94
C MET A 677 70.30 6.69 12.67
N MET A 678 71.33 6.05 12.10
CA MET A 678 71.84 4.67 12.33
C MET A 678 70.80 3.52 12.41
N GLY A 679 70.82 2.49 11.57
CA GLY A 679 71.95 1.60 11.31
C GLY A 679 71.61 0.20 11.84
N GLU A 680 71.92 -0.84 11.04
CA GLU A 680 71.92 -2.29 11.37
C GLU A 680 70.52 -2.92 11.58
N GLN A 681 70.14 -4.07 11.00
CA GLN A 681 70.85 -5.21 10.43
C GLN A 681 69.96 -5.88 9.36
#